data_AF-A0A084B4L5-F1
#
_entry.id   AF-A0A084B4L5-F1
#
_cell.length_a   1.000
_cell.length_b   1.000
_cell.length_c   1.000
_cell.angle_alpha   90.00
_cell.angle_beta   90.00
_cell.angle_gamma   90.00
#
_symmetry.space_group_name_H-M   'P 1'
#
loop_
_entity.id
_entity.type
_entity.pdbx_description
1 polymer ?
#
loop_
_entity_poly.entity_id
_entity_poly.type
_entity_poly.pdbx_seq_one_letter_code
_entity_poly.pdbx_strand_id
1 'polypeptide(L)'
;MSPQEPLPDVAPERTAAVQALADRLSSKSHIYHVFLSSMKLTRVSRGTVVSQLLLEPMHANSRGGIHGAVSATIIDFVTGLAIASWDLRESTGVSVDMHISYLSTARAGDTVEVEAKAERVGGNLAVVTIRIAKVEADGGRTLVTLGTHTKHSLTYKIMAEDTPQPRINVSAAEARRLVHDILTGNGVPSPNAHIIARCLVAADLRGVDTHGMNRIPSYMERIRQNVLDPAAEPAVTHVTPVVAHVDGHNGFGFVAAHRGMAAAVEAAKVYGIGMASVKHSNHFGMSAWAVQQALDADMMSLVFTNSSPALPAWGGRDKLMGVSPIACGAPGKDSSSDFILDMAPSVAARGKIYKAKRRGERIPLDWALDSEGRPTDDPEAALGGVMLPMGGPKGSALSIMMDVFSGVLSGSAYAGHVTNPYDPSRPADVGHFLVAIKPDLFMSLDEFRGRMQYLYERVVGSQKMAGVDRIYFPGEIEQITQREREAKGIPLVQAEIDALNEEASRFCREAIMARRCHLPTPKFLQGLPPQSILVIALLITVNVLIWAAVAVVLHFHPALISPAALSYTLGLRHALDADHIAAIDLMTRRLIASGQRPATVGTFFSLGHSTIVIVTCVVVAATSGALRDRFDGFTRVGNIIGTSVSAAFLILLCIGNGWVLYKLVTRLRAVLEERRRLSGQDPAPEGDTTVEAQQFQIEGGGCMTRVLRGLFRAIDRPWKMYPLGVVFGLGFDTSSEIAILGISSIHAVQGTSIWLILIFPILFTAGMCLLDTTDGALMMALYTSKAFSRDRVAILYYSVVLTGITVFVSAFIGIVQVLSLIQNVAEPEGSFWDGVSAIGDNFDIIGGSICGVFVVVGVGSILVYRPWKRRMERSHSEEQGLAAAADQGIDDAEPLASPGLGPEQPQRVAT
;
A
#
# COMPACT_ATOMS: atom_id res chain seq x y z
N MET A 1 6.22 -19.62 -6.40
CA MET A 1 6.96 -19.09 -7.55
C MET A 1 8.15 -20.01 -7.75
N SER A 2 8.03 -20.97 -8.66
CA SER A 2 9.19 -21.81 -9.03
C SER A 2 10.22 -20.93 -9.74
N PRO A 3 11.53 -21.18 -9.57
CA PRO A 3 12.54 -20.50 -10.37
C PRO A 3 12.27 -20.86 -11.84
N GLN A 4 12.06 -19.88 -12.71
CA GLN A 4 11.99 -20.12 -14.14
C GLN A 4 13.29 -20.78 -14.59
N GLU A 5 13.19 -21.95 -15.24
CA GLU A 5 14.32 -22.58 -15.91
C GLU A 5 14.88 -21.66 -17.00
N PRO A 6 16.21 -21.57 -17.16
CA PRO A 6 16.83 -20.69 -18.13
C PRO A 6 16.72 -21.25 -19.56
N LEU A 7 16.41 -20.36 -20.51
CA LEU A 7 16.56 -20.59 -21.94
C LEU A 7 18.03 -20.94 -22.31
N PRO A 8 18.28 -21.80 -23.30
CA PRO A 8 19.62 -22.20 -23.72
C PRO A 8 20.43 -21.02 -24.27
N ASP A 9 21.73 -21.02 -23.98
CA ASP A 9 22.66 -19.92 -24.24
C ASP A 9 23.13 -19.91 -25.71
N VAL A 10 22.42 -19.15 -26.56
CA VAL A 10 22.86 -18.89 -27.93
C VAL A 10 23.81 -17.68 -27.91
N ALA A 11 25.10 -17.93 -27.69
CA ALA A 11 26.14 -16.89 -27.60
C ALA A 11 26.16 -15.85 -28.76
N PRO A 12 25.84 -16.21 -30.02
CA PRO A 12 25.75 -15.25 -31.13
C PRO A 12 24.62 -14.21 -30.95
N GLU A 13 23.44 -14.63 -30.51
CA GLU A 13 22.27 -13.75 -30.35
C GLU A 13 22.49 -12.73 -29.22
N ARG A 14 23.08 -13.17 -28.11
CA ARG A 14 23.43 -12.29 -26.98
C ARG A 14 24.45 -11.23 -27.39
N THR A 15 25.44 -11.62 -28.20
CA THR A 15 26.44 -10.68 -28.72
C THR A 15 25.80 -9.63 -29.62
N ALA A 16 24.92 -10.05 -30.55
CA ALA A 16 24.21 -9.11 -31.43
C ALA A 16 23.31 -8.14 -30.65
N ALA A 17 22.57 -8.63 -29.65
CA ALA A 17 21.69 -7.81 -28.82
C ALA A 17 22.46 -6.77 -27.99
N VAL A 18 23.57 -7.17 -27.37
CA VAL A 18 24.41 -6.26 -26.57
C VAL A 18 25.14 -5.25 -27.46
N GLN A 19 25.58 -5.65 -28.66
CA GLN A 19 26.15 -4.72 -29.64
C GLN A 19 25.13 -3.68 -30.11
N ALA A 20 23.90 -4.10 -30.46
CA ALA A 20 22.83 -3.17 -30.84
C ALA A 20 22.50 -2.17 -29.71
N LEU A 21 22.51 -2.63 -28.46
CA LEU A 21 22.35 -1.75 -27.30
C LEU A 21 23.51 -0.75 -27.18
N ALA A 22 24.75 -1.21 -27.34
CA ALA A 22 25.94 -0.36 -27.31
C ALA A 22 25.86 0.76 -28.36
N ASP A 23 25.50 0.41 -29.59
CA ASP A 23 25.38 1.36 -30.71
C ASP A 23 24.29 2.41 -30.43
N ARG A 24 23.14 1.98 -29.91
CA ARG A 24 22.02 2.86 -29.54
C ARG A 24 22.36 3.80 -28.38
N LEU A 25 23.12 3.33 -27.39
CA LEU A 25 23.58 4.17 -26.28
C LEU A 25 24.57 5.22 -26.78
N SER A 26 25.52 4.82 -27.62
CA SER A 26 26.49 5.72 -28.25
C SER A 26 25.82 6.77 -29.14
N SER A 27 24.75 6.43 -29.87
CA SER A 27 24.04 7.39 -30.72
C SER A 27 23.21 8.42 -29.94
N LYS A 28 22.71 8.07 -28.75
CA LYS A 28 21.88 8.95 -27.91
C LYS A 28 22.69 9.85 -26.96
N SER A 29 23.95 9.52 -26.69
CA SER A 29 24.81 10.26 -25.76
C SER A 29 26.05 10.81 -26.46
N HIS A 30 26.15 12.14 -26.52
CA HIS A 30 27.33 12.81 -27.09
C HIS A 30 28.62 12.43 -26.34
N ILE A 31 28.55 12.18 -25.04
CA ILE A 31 29.70 11.77 -24.23
C ILE A 31 30.22 10.38 -24.66
N TYR A 32 29.32 9.40 -24.82
CA TYR A 32 29.71 8.07 -25.28
C TYR A 32 30.20 8.11 -26.72
N HIS A 33 29.54 8.87 -27.58
CA HIS A 33 29.98 9.05 -28.96
C HIS A 33 31.39 9.64 -29.05
N VAL A 34 31.73 10.63 -28.23
CA VAL A 34 33.05 11.28 -28.26
C VAL A 34 34.14 10.36 -27.68
N PHE A 35 33.94 9.80 -26.49
CA PHE A 35 35.00 9.06 -25.78
C PHE A 35 35.10 7.57 -26.11
N LEU A 36 34.06 6.96 -26.69
CA LEU A 36 33.99 5.51 -26.90
C LEU A 36 33.79 5.13 -28.38
N SER A 37 33.94 6.08 -29.31
CA SER A 37 33.75 5.84 -30.76
C SER A 37 34.61 4.71 -31.33
N SER A 38 35.82 4.53 -30.81
CA SER A 38 36.74 3.47 -31.24
C SER A 38 36.63 2.18 -30.40
N MET A 39 35.67 2.10 -29.47
CA MET A 39 35.50 0.93 -28.61
C MET A 39 34.84 -0.24 -29.36
N LYS A 40 35.42 -1.43 -29.24
CA LYS A 40 34.90 -2.66 -29.86
C LYS A 40 34.62 -3.72 -28.82
N LEU A 41 33.45 -4.36 -28.89
CA LEU A 41 33.13 -5.53 -28.06
C LEU A 41 33.88 -6.75 -28.63
N THR A 42 34.67 -7.44 -27.80
CA THR A 42 35.45 -8.61 -28.21
C THR A 42 34.83 -9.92 -27.73
N ARG A 43 34.18 -9.91 -26.56
CA ARG A 43 33.52 -11.09 -26.00
C ARG A 43 32.31 -10.70 -25.17
N VAL A 44 31.17 -11.33 -25.42
CA VAL A 44 29.95 -11.17 -24.64
C VAL A 44 29.45 -12.54 -24.20
N SER A 45 29.23 -12.71 -22.90
CA SER A 45 28.56 -13.88 -22.33
C SER A 45 27.58 -13.42 -21.26
N ARG A 46 26.78 -14.33 -20.71
CA ARG A 46 25.79 -13.97 -19.69
C ARG A 46 26.46 -13.31 -18.49
N GLY A 47 26.16 -12.03 -18.27
CA GLY A 47 26.72 -11.24 -17.18
C GLY A 47 28.16 -10.77 -17.37
N THR A 48 28.81 -11.06 -18.50
CA THR A 48 30.20 -10.64 -18.74
C THR A 48 30.33 -9.96 -20.09
N VAL A 49 31.01 -8.82 -20.14
CA VAL A 49 31.35 -8.11 -21.37
C VAL A 49 32.82 -7.74 -21.36
N VAL A 50 33.52 -8.06 -22.45
CA VAL A 50 34.89 -7.64 -22.72
C VAL A 50 34.90 -6.73 -23.94
N SER A 51 35.55 -5.58 -23.82
CA SER A 51 35.73 -4.61 -24.90
C SER A 51 37.17 -4.12 -24.98
N GLN A 52 37.55 -3.56 -26.13
CA GLN A 52 38.86 -2.95 -26.35
C GLN A 52 38.69 -1.52 -26.90
N LEU A 53 39.53 -0.60 -26.44
CA LEU A 53 39.55 0.80 -26.86
C LEU A 53 40.99 1.23 -27.13
N LEU A 54 41.22 1.87 -28.28
CA LEU A 54 42.48 2.54 -28.57
C LEU A 54 42.48 3.93 -27.93
N LEU A 55 43.47 4.24 -27.09
CA LEU A 55 43.54 5.56 -26.45
C LEU A 55 44.08 6.61 -27.42
N GLU A 56 43.34 7.69 -27.58
CA GLU A 56 43.71 8.85 -28.40
C GLU A 56 44.13 10.03 -27.52
N PRO A 57 44.78 11.07 -28.07
CA PRO A 57 45.15 12.26 -27.29
C PRO A 57 43.97 12.90 -26.54
N MET A 58 42.75 12.81 -27.06
CA MET A 58 41.54 13.30 -26.40
C MET A 58 41.16 12.51 -25.13
N HIS A 59 41.66 11.28 -24.98
CA HIS A 59 41.42 10.44 -23.81
C HIS A 59 42.40 10.73 -22.66
N ALA A 60 43.43 11.54 -22.90
CA ALA A 60 44.50 11.81 -21.94
C ALA A 60 44.20 13.04 -21.06
N ASN A 61 44.75 13.02 -19.84
CA ASN A 61 44.80 14.16 -18.94
C ASN A 61 46.03 15.04 -19.20
N SER A 62 46.18 16.12 -18.43
CA SER A 62 47.31 17.07 -18.55
C SER A 62 48.70 16.47 -18.33
N ARG A 63 48.80 15.23 -17.84
CA ARG A 63 50.04 14.46 -17.67
C ARG A 63 50.19 13.31 -18.69
N GLY A 64 49.35 13.26 -19.72
CA GLY A 64 49.45 12.31 -20.82
C GLY A 64 48.97 10.89 -20.51
N GLY A 65 48.35 10.64 -19.35
CA GLY A 65 47.71 9.36 -19.00
C GLY A 65 46.20 9.41 -19.15
N ILE A 66 45.51 8.27 -19.20
CA ILE A 66 44.04 8.21 -19.31
C ILE A 66 43.35 9.11 -18.29
N HIS A 67 42.41 9.92 -18.75
CA HIS A 67 41.67 10.85 -17.91
C HIS A 67 40.69 10.10 -16.99
N GLY A 68 40.56 10.56 -15.74
CA GLY A 68 39.66 9.92 -14.77
C GLY A 68 38.20 9.91 -15.24
N ALA A 69 37.73 11.02 -15.83
CA ALA A 69 36.40 11.08 -16.44
C ALA A 69 36.20 10.10 -17.60
N VAL A 70 37.23 9.82 -18.39
CA VAL A 70 37.17 8.80 -19.46
C VAL A 70 37.07 7.41 -18.85
N SER A 71 37.84 7.14 -17.80
CA SER A 71 37.76 5.87 -17.05
C SER A 71 36.37 5.67 -16.43
N ALA A 72 35.80 6.70 -15.81
CA ALA A 72 34.43 6.67 -15.27
C ALA A 72 33.37 6.44 -16.38
N THR A 73 33.57 7.04 -17.56
CA THR A 73 32.68 6.87 -18.72
C THR A 73 32.74 5.43 -19.25
N ILE A 74 33.94 4.87 -19.39
CA ILE A 74 34.15 3.45 -19.77
C ILE A 74 33.44 2.54 -18.76
N ILE A 75 33.63 2.80 -17.46
CA ILE A 75 33.01 2.03 -16.39
C ILE A 75 31.49 2.10 -16.50
N ASP A 76 30.92 3.28 -16.59
CA ASP A 76 29.47 3.46 -16.68
C ASP A 76 28.84 2.72 -17.87
N PHE A 77 29.50 2.80 -19.03
CA PHE A 77 29.03 2.18 -20.26
C PHE A 77 29.15 0.66 -20.23
N VAL A 78 30.36 0.12 -20.00
CA VAL A 78 30.63 -1.33 -20.13
C VAL A 78 29.98 -2.13 -19.01
N THR A 79 29.89 -1.59 -17.78
CA THR A 79 29.12 -2.25 -16.71
C THR A 79 27.62 -2.30 -17.01
N GLY A 80 27.09 -1.26 -17.68
CA GLY A 80 25.72 -1.26 -18.17
C GLY A 80 25.46 -2.40 -19.17
N LEU A 81 26.39 -2.61 -20.09
CA LEU A 81 26.32 -3.72 -21.06
C LEU A 81 26.45 -5.09 -20.38
N ALA A 82 27.26 -5.22 -19.33
CA ALA A 82 27.37 -6.47 -18.56
C ALA A 82 26.07 -6.82 -17.81
N ILE A 83 25.33 -5.81 -17.32
CA ILE A 83 23.98 -6.04 -16.77
C ILE A 83 23.03 -6.46 -17.89
N ALA A 84 23.06 -5.75 -19.02
CA ALA A 84 22.20 -6.07 -20.16
C ALA A 84 22.45 -7.49 -20.71
N SER A 85 23.69 -7.96 -20.70
CA SER A 85 24.03 -9.32 -21.12
C SER A 85 23.50 -10.40 -20.18
N TRP A 86 23.03 -10.07 -18.97
CA TRP A 86 22.51 -11.05 -18.00
C TRP A 86 21.15 -11.64 -18.41
N ASP A 87 20.24 -10.80 -18.91
CA ASP A 87 18.85 -11.13 -19.25
C ASP A 87 18.35 -10.47 -20.56
N LEU A 88 19.27 -9.94 -21.37
CA LEU A 88 18.99 -9.29 -22.67
C LEU A 88 18.05 -8.08 -22.57
N ARG A 89 18.01 -7.41 -21.42
CA ARG A 89 17.26 -6.17 -21.26
C ARG A 89 17.79 -5.06 -22.17
N GLU A 90 16.89 -4.15 -22.51
CA GLU A 90 17.18 -3.01 -23.37
C GLU A 90 17.69 -1.76 -22.63
N SER A 91 17.83 -1.82 -21.30
CA SER A 91 18.27 -0.70 -20.46
C SER A 91 19.42 -1.09 -19.55
N THR A 92 20.37 -0.18 -19.35
CA THR A 92 21.58 -0.41 -18.53
C THR A 92 21.41 -0.04 -17.05
N GLY A 93 20.28 0.56 -16.67
CA GLY A 93 20.01 1.03 -15.30
C GLY A 93 20.63 2.40 -14.99
N VAL A 94 20.33 2.95 -13.82
CA VAL A 94 20.85 4.26 -13.35
C VAL A 94 21.92 4.02 -12.30
N SER A 95 23.05 4.71 -12.42
CA SER A 95 24.18 4.63 -11.49
C SER A 95 23.77 5.11 -10.09
N VAL A 96 23.92 4.24 -9.09
CA VAL A 96 23.64 4.53 -7.66
C VAL A 96 24.92 4.85 -6.92
N ASP A 97 25.95 4.04 -7.17
CA ASP A 97 27.25 4.16 -6.52
C ASP A 97 28.34 3.60 -7.43
N MET A 98 29.47 4.30 -7.55
CA MET A 98 30.60 3.89 -8.38
C MET A 98 31.91 4.14 -7.64
N HIS A 99 32.68 3.08 -7.43
CA HIS A 99 34.00 3.15 -6.81
C HIS A 99 35.07 2.84 -7.85
N ILE A 100 36.07 3.70 -7.96
CA ILE A 100 37.14 3.60 -8.96
C ILE A 100 38.49 3.69 -8.25
N SER A 101 39.37 2.74 -8.52
CA SER A 101 40.75 2.70 -8.03
C SER A 101 41.72 2.70 -9.22
N TYR A 102 42.55 3.74 -9.31
CA TYR A 102 43.58 3.89 -10.34
C TYR A 102 44.88 3.26 -9.85
N LEU A 103 45.39 2.25 -10.55
CA LEU A 103 46.53 1.44 -10.11
C LEU A 103 47.79 1.71 -10.93
N SER A 104 47.64 1.95 -12.23
CA SER A 104 48.72 2.34 -13.13
C SER A 104 48.17 3.26 -14.22
N THR A 105 48.97 3.58 -15.25
CA THR A 105 48.58 4.53 -16.31
C THR A 105 48.70 3.91 -17.69
N ALA A 106 47.79 4.30 -18.59
CA ALA A 106 47.84 4.04 -20.02
C ALA A 106 47.88 5.38 -20.77
N ARG A 107 48.67 5.46 -21.83
CA ARG A 107 48.91 6.70 -22.60
C ARG A 107 48.22 6.63 -23.96
N ALA A 108 48.07 7.78 -24.61
CA ALA A 108 47.63 7.82 -26.00
C ALA A 108 48.54 6.93 -26.87
N GLY A 109 47.93 6.09 -27.71
CA GLY A 109 48.59 5.04 -28.48
C GLY A 109 48.49 3.64 -27.85
N ASP A 110 48.23 3.54 -26.53
CA ASP A 110 48.01 2.24 -25.88
C ASP A 110 46.60 1.71 -26.16
N THR A 111 46.46 0.39 -26.30
CA THR A 111 45.15 -0.28 -26.33
C THR A 111 44.79 -0.73 -24.92
N VAL A 112 43.59 -0.39 -24.47
CA VAL A 112 43.05 -0.86 -23.18
C VAL A 112 41.96 -1.90 -23.42
N GLU A 113 42.06 -3.02 -22.71
CA GLU A 113 41.02 -4.03 -22.61
C GLU A 113 40.21 -3.81 -21.33
N VAL A 114 38.90 -3.89 -21.45
CA VAL A 114 37.94 -3.62 -20.39
C VAL A 114 37.09 -4.86 -20.19
N GLU A 115 37.16 -5.45 -19.00
CA GLU A 115 36.34 -6.61 -18.63
C GLU A 115 35.39 -6.22 -17.50
N ALA A 116 34.09 -6.26 -17.77
CA ALA A 116 33.03 -6.06 -16.77
C ALA A 116 32.27 -7.35 -16.50
N LYS A 117 32.02 -7.65 -15.23
CA LYS A 117 31.31 -8.83 -14.77
C LYS A 117 30.23 -8.44 -13.76
N ALA A 118 28.98 -8.75 -14.08
CA ALA A 118 27.86 -8.62 -13.17
C ALA A 118 27.95 -9.71 -12.09
N GLU A 119 28.28 -9.31 -10.86
CA GLU A 119 28.37 -10.25 -9.72
C GLU A 119 26.98 -10.62 -9.21
N ARG A 120 26.03 -9.67 -9.28
CA ARG A 120 24.63 -9.89 -8.89
C ARG A 120 23.71 -8.96 -9.64
N VAL A 121 22.63 -9.51 -10.22
CA VAL A 121 21.53 -8.74 -10.82
C VAL A 121 20.22 -9.13 -10.11
N GLY A 122 19.71 -8.24 -9.25
CA GLY A 122 18.41 -8.38 -8.59
C GLY A 122 17.33 -7.54 -9.26
N GLY A 123 16.08 -7.62 -8.76
CA GLY A 123 14.94 -6.91 -9.39
C GLY A 123 15.09 -5.39 -9.49
N ASN A 124 15.75 -4.77 -8.50
CA ASN A 124 15.91 -3.32 -8.41
C ASN A 124 17.38 -2.86 -8.38
N LEU A 125 18.36 -3.75 -8.16
CA LEU A 125 19.77 -3.39 -7.98
C LEU A 125 20.67 -4.42 -8.67
N ALA A 126 21.70 -3.93 -9.34
CA ALA A 126 22.77 -4.73 -9.93
C ALA A 126 24.13 -4.25 -9.43
N VAL A 127 25.02 -5.18 -9.11
CA VAL A 127 26.39 -4.93 -8.68
C VAL A 127 27.34 -5.55 -9.69
N VAL A 128 28.24 -4.75 -10.23
CA VAL A 128 29.16 -5.11 -11.32
C VAL A 128 30.58 -4.78 -10.90
N THR A 129 31.51 -5.70 -11.16
CA THR A 129 32.96 -5.46 -11.05
C THR A 129 33.52 -5.18 -12.44
N ILE A 130 34.51 -4.31 -12.54
CA ILE A 130 35.15 -3.97 -13.82
C ILE A 130 36.65 -3.78 -13.67
N ARG A 131 37.40 -4.24 -14.68
CA ARG A 131 38.85 -4.11 -14.79
C ARG A 131 39.19 -3.47 -16.13
N ILE A 132 40.03 -2.44 -16.10
CA ILE A 132 40.63 -1.83 -17.29
C ILE A 132 42.12 -2.16 -17.25
N ALA A 133 42.62 -2.88 -18.25
CA ALA A 133 44.02 -3.27 -18.36
C ALA A 133 44.62 -2.78 -19.68
N LYS A 134 45.85 -2.26 -19.64
CA LYS A 134 46.65 -1.98 -20.82
C LYS A 134 47.13 -3.29 -21.43
N VAL A 135 47.00 -3.42 -22.74
CA VAL A 135 47.56 -4.55 -23.52
C VAL A 135 49.01 -4.21 -23.87
N GLU A 136 49.95 -5.01 -23.37
CA GLU A 136 51.39 -4.87 -23.65
C GLU A 136 51.76 -5.53 -24.98
N ALA A 137 52.92 -5.16 -25.54
CA ALA A 137 53.38 -5.66 -26.84
C ALA A 137 53.63 -7.19 -26.89
N ASP A 138 53.84 -7.83 -25.73
CA ASP A 138 54.00 -9.27 -25.56
C ASP A 138 52.67 -10.01 -25.33
N GLY A 139 51.54 -9.30 -25.34
CA GLY A 139 50.21 -9.83 -25.03
C GLY A 139 49.88 -9.85 -23.53
N GLY A 140 50.78 -9.37 -22.67
CA GLY A 140 50.56 -9.17 -21.24
C GLY A 140 49.48 -8.11 -20.97
N ARG A 141 48.86 -8.19 -19.78
CA ARG A 141 47.82 -7.25 -19.34
C ARG A 141 48.27 -6.55 -18.06
N THR A 142 48.56 -5.25 -18.16
CA THR A 142 48.92 -4.42 -17.00
C THR A 142 47.66 -3.72 -16.49
N LEU A 143 47.27 -3.97 -15.23
CA LEU A 143 46.02 -3.42 -14.68
C LEU A 143 46.14 -1.90 -14.45
N VAL A 144 45.26 -1.12 -15.08
CA VAL A 144 45.23 0.34 -15.06
C VAL A 144 44.20 0.85 -14.07
N THR A 145 42.99 0.28 -14.08
CA THR A 145 41.89 0.71 -13.22
C THR A 145 41.06 -0.50 -12.78
N LEU A 146 40.69 -0.50 -11.50
CA LEU A 146 39.73 -1.45 -10.93
C LEU A 146 38.50 -0.66 -10.47
N GLY A 147 37.31 -1.15 -10.75
CA GLY A 147 36.08 -0.51 -10.32
C GLY A 147 35.01 -1.47 -9.83
N THR A 148 34.14 -0.96 -8.98
CA THR A 148 32.84 -1.55 -8.66
C THR A 148 31.76 -0.55 -8.97
N HIS A 149 30.66 -1.02 -9.56
CA HIS A 149 29.55 -0.17 -9.96
C HIS A 149 28.23 -0.81 -9.53
N THR A 150 27.49 -0.09 -8.70
CA THR A 150 26.13 -0.42 -8.33
C THR A 150 25.16 0.42 -9.16
N LYS A 151 24.32 -0.24 -9.96
CA LYS A 151 23.24 0.40 -10.71
C LYS A 151 21.88 0.03 -10.13
N HIS A 152 20.98 1.00 -9.99
CA HIS A 152 19.58 0.73 -9.83
C HIS A 152 19.10 0.14 -11.14
N SER A 153 18.80 -1.15 -11.09
CA SER A 153 18.10 -1.85 -12.15
C SER A 153 16.70 -1.29 -12.17
N LEU A 154 16.52 -0.22 -12.93
CA LEU A 154 15.23 0.04 -13.51
C LEU A 154 14.93 -1.22 -14.34
N THR A 155 14.04 -2.08 -13.84
CA THR A 155 13.21 -2.87 -14.74
C THR A 155 12.26 -1.89 -15.41
N TYR A 156 12.85 -0.95 -16.16
CA TYR A 156 12.12 -0.21 -17.15
C TYR A 156 11.78 -1.31 -18.15
N LYS A 157 10.54 -1.79 -18.09
CA LYS A 157 9.81 -1.88 -19.36
C LYS A 157 9.94 -0.48 -19.95
N ILE A 158 11.00 -0.25 -20.74
CA ILE A 158 10.89 0.68 -21.83
C ILE A 158 9.68 0.14 -22.55
N MET A 159 8.54 0.83 -22.38
CA MET A 159 7.49 0.79 -23.38
C MET A 159 8.24 1.03 -24.66
N ALA A 160 8.37 -0.04 -25.44
CA ALA A 160 9.19 -0.14 -26.61
C ALA A 160 9.16 1.19 -27.37
N GLU A 161 10.30 1.54 -27.97
CA GLU A 161 10.25 2.35 -29.18
C GLU A 161 9.04 1.92 -30.00
N ASP A 162 8.29 2.91 -30.51
CA ASP A 162 6.98 2.87 -31.17
C ASP A 162 6.96 2.00 -32.44
N THR A 163 7.55 0.81 -32.39
CA THR A 163 6.91 -0.38 -32.91
C THR A 163 5.63 -0.49 -32.08
N PRO A 164 4.44 -0.19 -32.63
CA PRO A 164 3.20 -0.37 -31.90
C PRO A 164 3.24 -1.77 -31.32
N GLN A 165 3.18 -1.90 -29.97
CA GLN A 165 3.06 -3.22 -29.37
C GLN A 165 1.90 -3.90 -30.10
N PRO A 166 2.10 -5.14 -30.61
CA PRO A 166 1.10 -5.78 -31.42
C PRO A 166 -0.21 -5.77 -30.64
N ARG A 167 -1.19 -5.02 -31.16
CA ARG A 167 -2.49 -4.90 -30.53
C ARG A 167 -3.26 -6.16 -30.88
N ILE A 168 -3.80 -6.79 -29.86
CA ILE A 168 -4.65 -7.96 -30.01
C ILE A 168 -6.08 -7.46 -30.01
N ASN A 169 -6.79 -7.72 -31.11
CA ASN A 169 -8.19 -7.36 -31.20
C ASN A 169 -9.03 -8.42 -30.52
N VAL A 170 -9.81 -8.01 -29.52
CA VAL A 170 -10.71 -8.88 -28.76
C VAL A 170 -12.15 -8.56 -29.17
N SER A 171 -12.99 -9.57 -29.40
CA SER A 171 -14.38 -9.32 -29.76
C SER A 171 -15.15 -8.67 -28.60
N ALA A 172 -16.10 -7.79 -28.91
CA ALA A 172 -16.91 -7.14 -27.89
C ALA A 172 -17.72 -8.14 -27.03
N ALA A 173 -18.13 -9.27 -27.62
CA ALA A 173 -18.84 -10.33 -26.92
C ALA A 173 -17.96 -11.04 -25.88
N GLU A 174 -16.71 -11.36 -26.24
CA GLU A 174 -15.75 -11.97 -25.32
C GLU A 174 -15.32 -11.00 -24.22
N ALA A 175 -15.09 -9.73 -24.56
CA ALA A 175 -14.79 -8.69 -23.58
C ALA A 175 -15.92 -8.54 -22.56
N ARG A 176 -17.19 -8.47 -23.01
CA ARG A 176 -18.36 -8.41 -22.12
C ARG A 176 -18.47 -9.63 -21.22
N ARG A 177 -18.28 -10.83 -21.78
CA ARG A 177 -18.32 -12.09 -21.03
C ARG A 177 -17.24 -12.11 -19.95
N LEU A 178 -15.99 -11.81 -20.31
CA LEU A 178 -14.87 -11.78 -19.36
C LEU A 178 -15.13 -10.79 -18.21
N VAL A 179 -15.55 -9.57 -18.53
CA VAL A 179 -15.83 -8.54 -17.52
C VAL A 179 -16.99 -8.96 -16.62
N HIS A 180 -18.07 -9.50 -17.20
CA HIS A 180 -19.21 -10.02 -16.44
C HIS A 180 -18.78 -11.14 -15.47
N ASP A 181 -17.96 -12.08 -15.93
CA ASP A 181 -17.51 -13.23 -15.13
C ASP A 181 -16.57 -12.80 -14.01
N ILE A 182 -15.68 -11.82 -14.26
CA ILE A 182 -14.85 -11.22 -13.21
C ILE A 182 -15.71 -10.53 -12.15
N LEU A 183 -16.70 -9.73 -12.56
CA LEU A 183 -17.59 -9.00 -11.64
C LEU A 183 -18.41 -9.97 -10.79
N THR A 184 -19.06 -10.95 -11.41
CA THR A 184 -19.86 -11.95 -10.69
C THR A 184 -19.01 -12.80 -9.75
N GLY A 185 -17.79 -13.16 -10.15
CA GLY A 185 -16.84 -13.83 -9.27
C GLY A 185 -16.45 -13.03 -8.03
N ASN A 186 -16.52 -11.69 -8.11
CA ASN A 186 -16.25 -10.79 -7.00
C ASN A 186 -17.52 -10.33 -6.25
N GLY A 187 -18.60 -11.12 -6.34
CA GLY A 187 -19.81 -10.92 -5.55
C GLY A 187 -20.81 -9.92 -6.13
N VAL A 188 -20.61 -9.45 -7.37
CA VAL A 188 -21.57 -8.56 -8.04
C VAL A 188 -22.76 -9.38 -8.57
N PRO A 189 -24.02 -9.02 -8.27
CA PRO A 189 -25.18 -9.70 -8.83
C PRO A 189 -25.16 -9.70 -10.36
N SER A 190 -25.49 -10.82 -10.99
CA SER A 190 -25.41 -10.97 -12.46
C SER A 190 -26.15 -9.87 -13.25
N PRO A 191 -27.36 -9.41 -12.88
CA PRO A 191 -28.01 -8.29 -13.55
C PRO A 191 -27.19 -6.99 -13.50
N ASN A 192 -26.56 -6.71 -12.36
CA ASN A 192 -25.71 -5.54 -12.17
C ASN A 192 -24.39 -5.69 -12.95
N ALA A 193 -23.78 -6.87 -12.92
CA ALA A 193 -22.59 -7.19 -13.69
C ALA A 193 -22.81 -7.01 -15.19
N HIS A 194 -23.99 -7.38 -15.70
CA HIS A 194 -24.36 -7.15 -17.10
C HIS A 194 -24.39 -5.66 -17.47
N ILE A 195 -25.00 -4.82 -16.62
CA ILE A 195 -25.03 -3.36 -16.81
C ILE A 195 -23.60 -2.80 -16.85
N ILE A 196 -22.78 -3.12 -15.85
CA ILE A 196 -21.40 -2.62 -15.73
C ILE A 196 -20.56 -3.07 -16.93
N ALA A 197 -20.59 -4.36 -17.28
CA ALA A 197 -19.83 -4.90 -18.40
C ALA A 197 -20.23 -4.25 -19.73
N ARG A 198 -21.53 -4.03 -19.95
CA ARG A 198 -22.04 -3.34 -21.14
C ARG A 198 -21.50 -1.91 -21.22
N CYS A 199 -21.54 -1.15 -20.12
CA CYS A 199 -21.10 0.24 -20.10
C CYS A 199 -19.58 0.39 -20.28
N LEU A 200 -18.77 -0.48 -19.65
CA LEU A 200 -17.31 -0.47 -19.81
C LEU A 200 -16.92 -0.80 -21.25
N VAL A 201 -17.48 -1.87 -21.82
CA VAL A 201 -17.21 -2.25 -23.21
C VAL A 201 -17.75 -1.20 -24.19
N ALA A 202 -18.84 -0.49 -23.86
CA ALA A 202 -19.34 0.61 -24.67
C ALA A 202 -18.35 1.78 -24.75
N ALA A 203 -17.58 2.04 -23.69
CA ALA A 203 -16.52 3.04 -23.70
C ALA A 203 -15.35 2.58 -24.58
N ASP A 204 -14.93 1.32 -24.47
CA ASP A 204 -13.88 0.75 -25.33
C ASP A 204 -14.30 0.75 -26.81
N LEU A 205 -15.55 0.42 -27.13
CA LEU A 205 -16.03 0.46 -28.51
C LEU A 205 -15.99 1.88 -29.08
N ARG A 206 -16.34 2.89 -28.28
CA ARG A 206 -16.30 4.30 -28.69
C ARG A 206 -14.90 4.92 -28.71
N GLY A 207 -13.86 4.15 -28.36
CA GLY A 207 -12.48 4.64 -28.30
C GLY A 207 -12.16 5.47 -27.06
N VAL A 208 -13.03 5.45 -26.05
CA VAL A 208 -12.84 6.09 -24.74
C VAL A 208 -12.18 5.10 -23.80
N ASP A 209 -11.02 4.57 -24.24
CA ASP A 209 -10.32 3.44 -23.61
C ASP A 209 -9.95 3.71 -22.14
N THR A 210 -9.80 4.98 -21.76
CA THR A 210 -9.53 5.39 -20.37
C THR A 210 -10.67 5.14 -19.39
N HIS A 211 -11.88 4.83 -19.86
CA HIS A 211 -13.08 4.58 -19.05
C HIS A 211 -13.70 3.20 -19.35
N GLY A 212 -12.98 2.32 -20.05
CA GLY A 212 -13.41 0.99 -20.41
C GLY A 212 -12.93 -0.12 -19.47
N MET A 213 -12.81 -1.34 -19.98
CA MET A 213 -12.55 -2.52 -19.16
C MET A 213 -11.19 -2.50 -18.42
N ASN A 214 -10.25 -1.67 -18.85
CA ASN A 214 -8.98 -1.45 -18.13
C ASN A 214 -9.16 -0.89 -16.70
N ARG A 215 -10.37 -0.43 -16.34
CA ARG A 215 -10.73 -0.02 -14.98
C ARG A 215 -11.02 -1.17 -14.02
N ILE A 216 -11.27 -2.38 -14.52
CA ILE A 216 -11.65 -3.53 -13.70
C ILE A 216 -10.67 -3.78 -12.54
N PRO A 217 -9.34 -3.83 -12.72
CA PRO A 217 -8.42 -4.04 -11.61
C PRO A 217 -8.59 -3.03 -10.47
N SER A 218 -8.84 -1.75 -10.79
CA SER A 218 -9.07 -0.71 -9.78
C SER A 218 -10.39 -0.91 -9.02
N TYR A 219 -11.46 -1.34 -9.69
CA TYR A 219 -12.72 -1.65 -9.02
C TYR A 219 -12.62 -2.89 -8.15
N MET A 220 -11.91 -3.93 -8.62
CA MET A 220 -11.71 -5.15 -7.85
C MET A 220 -10.90 -4.87 -6.58
N GLU A 221 -9.88 -4.00 -6.67
CA GLU A 221 -9.14 -3.55 -5.49
C GLU A 221 -10.06 -2.84 -4.48
N ARG A 222 -10.95 -1.96 -4.95
CA ARG A 222 -11.91 -1.26 -4.07
C ARG A 222 -12.90 -2.22 -3.39
N ILE A 223 -13.38 -3.25 -4.09
CA ILE A 223 -14.21 -4.30 -3.49
C ILE A 223 -13.42 -5.04 -2.40
N ARG A 224 -12.18 -5.43 -2.71
CA ARG A 224 -11.31 -6.17 -1.77
C ARG A 224 -10.99 -5.36 -0.52
N GLN A 225 -10.90 -4.03 -0.61
CA GLN A 225 -10.76 -3.13 0.54
C GLN A 225 -12.09 -2.76 1.22
N ASN A 226 -13.23 -3.30 0.78
CA ASN A 226 -14.58 -2.98 1.29
C ASN A 226 -14.95 -1.49 1.20
N VAL A 227 -14.39 -0.76 0.23
CA VAL A 227 -14.71 0.65 -0.03
C VAL A 227 -15.62 0.82 -1.25
N LEU A 228 -16.01 -0.28 -1.88
CA LEU A 228 -17.08 -0.38 -2.87
C LEU A 228 -17.88 -1.64 -2.53
N ASP A 229 -19.20 -1.52 -2.38
CA ASP A 229 -20.07 -2.67 -2.13
C ASP A 229 -20.45 -3.34 -3.46
N PRO A 230 -20.01 -4.59 -3.72
CA PRO A 230 -20.32 -5.28 -4.97
C PRO A 230 -21.80 -5.68 -5.08
N ALA A 231 -22.49 -5.86 -3.96
CA ALA A 231 -23.87 -6.36 -3.89
C ALA A 231 -24.91 -5.27 -3.65
N ALA A 232 -24.48 -4.02 -3.43
CA ALA A 232 -25.38 -2.89 -3.22
C ALA A 232 -26.38 -2.72 -4.36
N GLU A 233 -27.65 -2.60 -3.99
CA GLU A 233 -28.75 -2.22 -4.88
C GLU A 233 -29.14 -0.76 -4.62
N PRO A 234 -29.15 0.11 -5.65
CA PRO A 234 -29.55 1.49 -5.49
C PRO A 234 -31.04 1.62 -5.13
N ALA A 235 -31.34 2.39 -4.09
CA ALA A 235 -32.71 2.67 -3.69
C ALA A 235 -33.25 3.91 -4.41
N VAL A 236 -34.32 3.73 -5.19
CA VAL A 236 -34.97 4.82 -5.93
C VAL A 236 -36.21 5.28 -5.16
N THR A 237 -36.27 6.58 -4.86
CA THR A 237 -37.42 7.22 -4.21
C THR A 237 -37.95 8.35 -5.09
N HIS A 238 -39.22 8.30 -5.48
CA HIS A 238 -39.86 9.41 -6.18
C HIS A 238 -40.24 10.50 -5.19
N VAL A 239 -39.62 11.67 -5.30
CA VAL A 239 -39.91 12.84 -4.47
C VAL A 239 -41.13 13.58 -5.02
N THR A 240 -41.24 13.63 -6.35
CA THR A 240 -42.41 14.09 -7.09
C THR A 240 -42.62 13.16 -8.28
N PRO A 241 -43.73 13.28 -9.04
CA PRO A 241 -43.94 12.48 -10.24
C PRO A 241 -42.83 12.65 -11.31
N VAL A 242 -42.05 13.74 -11.25
CA VAL A 242 -40.99 14.07 -12.22
C VAL A 242 -39.58 14.07 -11.64
N VAL A 243 -39.43 13.87 -10.32
CA VAL A 243 -38.13 13.90 -9.64
C VAL A 243 -37.91 12.61 -8.83
N ALA A 244 -36.81 11.93 -9.11
CA ALA A 244 -36.33 10.79 -8.35
C ALA A 244 -35.06 11.13 -7.57
N HIS A 245 -34.93 10.57 -6.37
CA HIS A 245 -33.70 10.54 -5.60
C HIS A 245 -33.21 9.09 -5.54
N VAL A 246 -31.93 8.87 -5.83
CA VAL A 246 -31.31 7.55 -5.83
C VAL A 246 -30.17 7.53 -4.82
N ASP A 247 -30.26 6.64 -3.82
CA ASP A 247 -29.12 6.33 -2.96
C ASP A 247 -28.36 5.14 -3.56
N GLY A 248 -27.10 5.35 -3.92
CA GLY A 248 -26.24 4.34 -4.52
C GLY A 248 -25.72 3.30 -3.52
N HIS A 249 -25.88 3.52 -2.21
CA HIS A 249 -25.41 2.63 -1.14
C HIS A 249 -23.93 2.22 -1.27
N ASN A 250 -23.09 3.14 -1.77
CA ASN A 250 -21.67 2.90 -2.08
C ASN A 250 -21.43 1.72 -3.06
N GLY A 251 -22.40 1.41 -3.90
CA GLY A 251 -22.29 0.44 -4.98
C GLY A 251 -21.65 1.02 -6.25
N PHE A 252 -21.65 0.24 -7.33
CA PHE A 252 -21.17 0.69 -8.63
C PHE A 252 -22.02 1.84 -9.19
N GLY A 253 -21.37 2.94 -9.56
CA GLY A 253 -22.08 4.10 -10.12
C GLY A 253 -22.80 3.83 -11.42
N PHE A 254 -22.35 2.85 -12.20
CA PHE A 254 -23.07 2.34 -13.38
C PHE A 254 -24.50 1.91 -13.05
N VAL A 255 -24.68 1.19 -11.94
CA VAL A 255 -25.99 0.67 -11.54
C VAL A 255 -26.87 1.81 -11.02
N ALA A 256 -26.31 2.67 -10.17
CA ALA A 256 -27.03 3.81 -9.61
C ALA A 256 -27.50 4.79 -10.69
N ALA A 257 -26.63 5.16 -11.62
CA ALA A 257 -26.98 6.04 -12.73
C ALA A 257 -27.92 5.38 -13.74
N HIS A 258 -27.79 4.07 -13.99
CA HIS A 258 -28.72 3.36 -14.88
C HIS A 258 -30.15 3.38 -14.32
N ARG A 259 -30.30 3.15 -13.01
CA ARG A 259 -31.59 3.24 -12.31
C ARG A 259 -32.12 4.68 -12.28
N GLY A 260 -31.25 5.66 -12.03
CA GLY A 260 -31.62 7.08 -12.06
C GLY A 260 -32.11 7.54 -13.43
N MET A 261 -31.38 7.21 -14.50
CA MET A 261 -31.81 7.55 -15.86
C MET A 261 -33.09 6.82 -16.26
N ALA A 262 -33.24 5.54 -15.87
CA ALA A 262 -34.49 4.82 -16.10
C ALA A 262 -35.69 5.52 -15.43
N ALA A 263 -35.55 5.94 -14.17
CA ALA A 263 -36.59 6.68 -13.46
C ALA A 263 -36.92 8.03 -14.12
N ALA A 264 -35.89 8.75 -14.60
CA ALA A 264 -36.06 10.01 -15.33
C ALA A 264 -36.79 9.78 -16.68
N VAL A 265 -36.42 8.74 -17.43
CA VAL A 265 -37.09 8.38 -18.69
C VAL A 265 -38.55 7.99 -18.44
N GLU A 266 -38.85 7.16 -17.44
CA GLU A 266 -40.24 6.78 -17.14
C GLU A 266 -41.09 7.98 -16.75
N ALA A 267 -40.55 8.90 -15.94
CA ALA A 267 -41.24 10.16 -15.62
C ALA A 267 -41.47 11.03 -16.88
N ALA A 268 -40.45 11.18 -17.72
CA ALA A 268 -40.53 11.99 -18.94
C ALA A 268 -41.51 11.42 -19.97
N LYS A 269 -41.74 10.10 -20.02
CA LYS A 269 -42.76 9.50 -20.90
C LYS A 269 -44.16 10.01 -20.57
N VAL A 270 -44.45 10.19 -19.28
CA VAL A 270 -45.78 10.58 -18.79
C VAL A 270 -45.93 12.10 -18.71
N TYR A 271 -44.93 12.79 -18.17
CA TYR A 271 -45.01 14.20 -17.81
C TYR A 271 -44.16 15.12 -18.70
N GLY A 272 -43.45 14.56 -19.67
CA GLY A 272 -42.60 15.29 -20.60
C GLY A 272 -41.17 15.58 -20.10
N ILE A 273 -40.96 15.66 -18.79
CA ILE A 273 -39.63 15.81 -18.18
C ILE A 273 -39.47 14.88 -16.98
N GLY A 274 -38.26 14.38 -16.78
CA GLY A 274 -37.88 13.64 -15.59
C GLY A 274 -36.45 13.96 -15.17
N MET A 275 -36.21 13.99 -13.87
CA MET A 275 -34.91 14.29 -13.29
C MET A 275 -34.58 13.27 -12.20
N ALA A 276 -33.31 12.90 -12.08
CA ALA A 276 -32.82 12.06 -11.00
C ALA A 276 -31.54 12.65 -10.39
N SER A 277 -31.54 12.82 -9.07
CA SER A 277 -30.32 13.07 -8.30
C SER A 277 -29.83 11.76 -7.68
N VAL A 278 -28.54 11.47 -7.80
CA VAL A 278 -27.92 10.25 -7.29
C VAL A 278 -26.87 10.62 -6.27
N LYS A 279 -26.89 9.98 -5.09
CA LYS A 279 -25.92 10.18 -4.03
C LYS A 279 -25.26 8.89 -3.57
N HIS A 280 -24.18 9.01 -2.78
CA HIS A 280 -23.44 7.87 -2.23
C HIS A 280 -23.05 6.84 -3.30
N SER A 281 -22.62 7.32 -4.47
CA SER A 281 -22.29 6.51 -5.64
C SER A 281 -20.77 6.35 -5.80
N ASN A 282 -20.37 5.65 -6.86
CA ASN A 282 -18.98 5.51 -7.30
C ASN A 282 -18.83 5.97 -8.76
N HIS A 283 -17.62 5.84 -9.31
CA HIS A 283 -17.35 6.11 -10.72
C HIS A 283 -18.23 5.27 -11.65
N PHE A 284 -18.80 5.91 -12.68
CA PHE A 284 -19.76 5.29 -13.62
C PHE A 284 -19.28 5.19 -15.08
N GLY A 285 -17.98 5.38 -15.32
CA GLY A 285 -17.41 5.28 -16.67
C GLY A 285 -17.58 6.55 -17.51
N MET A 286 -17.71 6.35 -18.81
CA MET A 286 -17.99 7.37 -19.82
C MET A 286 -19.46 7.79 -19.76
N SER A 287 -19.79 9.07 -19.60
CA SER A 287 -21.18 9.53 -19.43
C SER A 287 -22.09 9.27 -20.63
N ALA A 288 -21.52 9.17 -21.85
CA ALA A 288 -22.29 8.98 -23.07
C ALA A 288 -23.21 7.74 -23.06
N TRP A 289 -22.92 6.68 -22.29
CA TRP A 289 -23.85 5.54 -22.20
C TRP A 289 -25.17 5.91 -21.50
N ALA A 290 -25.14 6.84 -20.53
CA ALA A 290 -26.33 7.31 -19.85
C ALA A 290 -27.15 8.26 -20.73
N VAL A 291 -26.46 9.09 -21.52
CA VAL A 291 -27.10 9.89 -22.58
C VAL A 291 -27.76 8.96 -23.61
N GLN A 292 -27.04 7.96 -24.10
CA GLN A 292 -27.57 6.97 -25.04
C GLN A 292 -28.83 6.28 -24.51
N GLN A 293 -28.87 5.93 -23.21
CA GLN A 293 -30.06 5.33 -22.59
C GLN A 293 -31.32 6.22 -22.71
N ALA A 294 -31.19 7.54 -22.73
CA ALA A 294 -32.30 8.46 -22.96
C ALA A 294 -32.63 8.60 -24.46
N LEU A 295 -31.62 8.66 -25.33
CA LEU A 295 -31.80 8.72 -26.79
C LEU A 295 -32.52 7.47 -27.31
N ASP A 296 -32.20 6.29 -26.76
CA ASP A 296 -32.87 5.01 -27.08
C ASP A 296 -34.38 5.03 -26.74
N ALA A 297 -34.82 5.99 -25.90
CA ALA A 297 -36.22 6.23 -25.55
C ALA A 297 -36.81 7.47 -26.25
N ASP A 298 -36.17 7.97 -27.31
CA ASP A 298 -36.54 9.17 -28.07
C ASP A 298 -36.58 10.46 -27.22
N MET A 299 -35.64 10.57 -26.28
CA MET A 299 -35.54 11.71 -25.37
C MET A 299 -34.21 12.44 -25.52
N MET A 300 -34.24 13.74 -25.24
CA MET A 300 -33.04 14.54 -24.99
C MET A 300 -32.57 14.32 -23.55
N SER A 301 -31.27 14.52 -23.30
CA SER A 301 -30.72 14.32 -21.96
C SER A 301 -29.61 15.29 -21.59
N LEU A 302 -29.54 15.59 -20.29
CA LEU A 302 -28.40 16.22 -19.62
C LEU A 302 -27.90 15.28 -18.52
N VAL A 303 -26.59 15.06 -18.46
CA VAL A 303 -25.92 14.19 -17.51
C VAL A 303 -24.74 14.92 -16.91
N PHE A 304 -24.76 15.05 -15.59
CA PHE A 304 -23.70 15.66 -14.79
C PHE A 304 -23.22 14.66 -13.73
N THR A 305 -21.94 14.71 -13.43
CA THR A 305 -21.33 13.98 -12.31
C THR A 305 -20.23 14.86 -11.74
N ASN A 306 -19.88 14.68 -10.47
CA ASN A 306 -18.63 15.22 -9.93
C ASN A 306 -17.52 14.15 -9.89
N SER A 307 -16.30 14.52 -9.51
CA SER A 307 -15.13 13.63 -9.52
C SER A 307 -14.04 14.12 -8.58
N SER A 308 -13.06 13.25 -8.31
CA SER A 308 -11.90 13.58 -7.46
C SER A 308 -11.09 14.78 -7.98
N PRO A 309 -10.46 15.56 -7.08
CA PRO A 309 -9.70 16.76 -7.44
C PRO A 309 -8.58 16.50 -8.45
N ALA A 310 -8.56 17.33 -9.50
CA ALA A 310 -7.63 17.24 -10.62
C ALA A 310 -7.31 18.60 -11.28
N LEU A 311 -8.24 19.56 -11.23
CA LEU A 311 -8.12 20.91 -11.79
C LEU A 311 -8.09 21.98 -10.69
N PRO A 312 -7.39 23.11 -10.90
CA PRO A 312 -7.51 24.28 -10.05
C PRO A 312 -8.74 25.11 -10.44
N ALA A 313 -9.35 25.78 -9.45
CA ALA A 313 -10.20 26.91 -9.74
C ALA A 313 -9.38 27.95 -10.53
N TRP A 314 -9.98 28.61 -11.53
CA TRP A 314 -9.24 29.58 -12.33
C TRP A 314 -8.65 30.70 -11.45
N GLY A 315 -7.34 30.93 -11.58
CA GLY A 315 -6.57 31.83 -10.71
C GLY A 315 -5.93 31.16 -9.48
N GLY A 316 -6.27 29.90 -9.18
CA GLY A 316 -5.64 29.08 -8.15
C GLY A 316 -4.58 28.13 -8.72
N ARG A 317 -3.87 27.44 -7.82
CA ARG A 317 -2.86 26.42 -8.15
C ARG A 317 -3.09 25.05 -7.50
N ASP A 318 -4.10 24.94 -6.63
CA ASP A 318 -4.39 23.72 -5.88
C ASP A 318 -5.30 22.79 -6.69
N LYS A 319 -5.11 21.47 -6.56
CA LYS A 319 -6.03 20.49 -7.13
C LYS A 319 -7.29 20.46 -6.28
N LEU A 320 -8.34 21.14 -6.75
CA LEU A 320 -9.59 21.31 -6.00
C LEU A 320 -10.78 20.68 -6.72
N MET A 321 -10.94 20.98 -8.01
CA MET A 321 -12.12 20.60 -8.78
C MET A 321 -11.87 19.33 -9.58
N GLY A 322 -12.95 18.60 -9.89
CA GLY A 322 -12.89 17.42 -10.74
C GLY A 322 -12.59 17.70 -12.21
N VAL A 323 -12.31 16.64 -12.99
CA VAL A 323 -12.36 16.65 -14.47
C VAL A 323 -13.70 16.09 -14.96
N SER A 324 -14.71 16.13 -14.11
CA SER A 324 -15.98 15.46 -14.29
C SER A 324 -16.65 15.90 -15.58
N PRO A 325 -17.15 14.95 -16.39
CA PRO A 325 -17.69 15.29 -17.69
C PRO A 325 -19.03 16.01 -17.58
N ILE A 326 -19.23 16.97 -18.49
CA ILE A 326 -20.55 17.41 -18.90
C ILE A 326 -20.96 16.59 -20.12
N ALA A 327 -22.12 15.94 -20.03
CA ALA A 327 -22.66 15.19 -21.15
C ALA A 327 -24.11 15.58 -21.45
N CYS A 328 -24.43 15.64 -22.73
CA CYS A 328 -25.79 15.89 -23.19
C CYS A 328 -26.02 15.27 -24.56
N GLY A 329 -27.28 15.08 -24.92
CA GLY A 329 -27.60 14.56 -26.24
C GLY A 329 -29.05 14.75 -26.66
N ALA A 330 -29.28 14.51 -27.94
CA ALA A 330 -30.58 14.56 -28.58
C ALA A 330 -30.66 13.54 -29.74
N PRO A 331 -31.82 12.88 -29.94
CA PRO A 331 -31.99 11.89 -30.99
C PRO A 331 -32.00 12.54 -32.37
N GLY A 332 -31.22 11.98 -33.29
CA GLY A 332 -31.17 12.33 -34.70
C GLY A 332 -32.25 11.63 -35.53
N LYS A 333 -32.24 11.86 -36.84
CA LYS A 333 -33.11 11.13 -37.79
C LYS A 333 -32.70 9.66 -37.91
N ASP A 334 -31.41 9.43 -37.86
CA ASP A 334 -30.78 8.12 -37.72
C ASP A 334 -29.65 8.20 -36.68
N SER A 335 -29.11 7.04 -36.30
CA SER A 335 -28.03 6.97 -35.30
C SER A 335 -26.75 7.69 -35.71
N SER A 336 -26.57 8.05 -36.99
CA SER A 336 -25.40 8.80 -37.47
C SER A 336 -25.54 10.32 -37.29
N SER A 337 -26.77 10.78 -37.09
CA SER A 337 -27.13 12.18 -36.81
C SER A 337 -27.47 12.44 -35.34
N ASP A 338 -27.36 11.42 -34.47
CA ASP A 338 -27.48 11.58 -33.02
C ASP A 338 -26.45 12.58 -32.50
N PHE A 339 -26.91 13.57 -31.75
CA PHE A 339 -26.04 14.50 -31.05
C PHE A 339 -25.68 13.91 -29.69
N ILE A 340 -24.39 13.64 -29.46
CA ILE A 340 -23.87 13.23 -28.16
C ILE A 340 -22.61 14.04 -27.85
N LEU A 341 -22.70 14.91 -26.86
CA LEU A 341 -21.57 15.59 -26.26
C LEU A 341 -21.18 14.83 -24.99
N ASP A 342 -19.90 14.47 -24.85
CA ASP A 342 -19.33 13.94 -23.61
C ASP A 342 -17.89 14.49 -23.48
N MET A 343 -17.69 15.46 -22.60
CA MET A 343 -16.41 16.17 -22.50
C MET A 343 -16.00 16.49 -21.06
N ALA A 344 -14.72 16.34 -20.77
CA ALA A 344 -14.10 16.85 -19.54
C ALA A 344 -13.72 18.34 -19.70
N PRO A 345 -13.86 19.18 -18.65
CA PRO A 345 -13.60 20.61 -18.73
C PRO A 345 -12.10 20.98 -18.65
N SER A 346 -11.19 20.12 -19.11
CA SER A 346 -9.74 20.35 -19.10
C SER A 346 -9.20 20.68 -20.50
N VAL A 347 -8.17 21.54 -20.58
CA VAL A 347 -7.53 21.89 -21.87
C VAL A 347 -6.91 20.66 -22.52
N ALA A 348 -6.23 19.83 -21.71
CA ALA A 348 -5.57 18.62 -22.15
C ALA A 348 -5.70 17.52 -21.10
N ALA A 349 -5.70 16.26 -21.56
CA ALA A 349 -5.57 15.11 -20.68
C ALA A 349 -4.09 14.91 -20.30
N ARG A 350 -3.81 14.44 -19.06
CA ARG A 350 -2.45 14.12 -18.60
C ARG A 350 -1.69 13.22 -19.58
N GLY A 351 -2.38 12.31 -20.26
CA GLY A 351 -1.80 11.42 -21.28
C GLY A 351 -1.12 12.16 -22.43
N LYS A 352 -1.64 13.33 -22.85
CA LYS A 352 -0.99 14.18 -23.87
C LYS A 352 0.33 14.76 -23.36
N ILE A 353 0.38 15.17 -22.09
CA ILE A 353 1.61 15.66 -21.45
C ILE A 353 2.64 14.53 -21.32
N TYR A 354 2.23 13.33 -20.87
CA TYR A 354 3.12 12.16 -20.85
C TYR A 354 3.65 11.83 -22.26
N LYS A 355 2.84 12.00 -23.31
CA LYS A 355 3.26 11.80 -24.70
C LYS A 355 4.29 12.84 -25.14
N ALA A 356 4.07 14.12 -24.84
CA ALA A 356 5.03 15.20 -25.11
C ALA A 356 6.35 14.96 -24.37
N LYS A 357 6.30 14.58 -23.07
CA LYS A 357 7.48 14.21 -22.26
C LYS A 357 8.30 13.12 -22.94
N ARG A 358 7.65 12.03 -23.38
CA ARG A 358 8.33 10.91 -24.06
C ARG A 358 8.99 11.32 -25.38
N ARG A 359 8.42 12.30 -26.07
CA ARG A 359 8.92 12.80 -27.35
C ARG A 359 9.96 13.92 -27.22
N GLY A 360 10.23 14.38 -25.99
CA GLY A 360 11.04 15.58 -25.76
C GLY A 360 10.41 16.84 -26.34
N GLU A 361 9.09 16.83 -26.55
CA GLU A 361 8.34 17.96 -27.10
C GLU A 361 7.91 18.90 -25.96
N ARG A 362 7.93 20.20 -26.23
CA ARG A 362 7.33 21.21 -25.34
C ARG A 362 5.80 21.14 -25.44
N ILE A 363 5.12 21.41 -24.34
CA ILE A 363 3.65 21.58 -24.34
C ILE A 363 3.28 23.08 -24.46
N PRO A 364 2.10 23.41 -24.99
CA PRO A 364 1.58 24.76 -24.92
C PRO A 364 1.46 25.27 -23.47
N LEU A 365 1.76 26.57 -23.26
CA LEU A 365 1.78 27.20 -21.93
C LEU A 365 0.41 27.24 -21.23
N ASP A 366 -0.69 27.10 -21.99
CA ASP A 366 -2.05 27.12 -21.48
C ASP A 366 -2.56 25.74 -21.03
N TRP A 367 -1.73 24.69 -21.11
CA TRP A 367 -2.13 23.34 -20.71
C TRP A 367 -2.04 23.09 -19.20
N ALA A 368 -1.02 23.62 -18.55
CA ALA A 368 -0.70 23.25 -17.16
C ALA A 368 0.15 24.31 -16.43
N LEU A 369 0.12 24.22 -15.11
CA LEU A 369 1.02 24.94 -14.20
C LEU A 369 2.03 23.97 -13.58
N ASP A 370 3.21 24.45 -13.20
CA ASP A 370 4.20 23.74 -12.39
C ASP A 370 3.80 23.65 -10.90
N SER A 371 4.67 23.11 -10.03
CA SER A 371 4.44 22.99 -8.58
C SER A 371 4.33 24.35 -7.87
N GLU A 372 4.91 25.40 -8.45
CA GLU A 372 4.85 26.77 -7.92
C GLU A 372 3.63 27.54 -8.45
N GLY A 373 2.85 26.95 -9.37
CA GLY A 373 1.67 27.58 -9.97
C GLY A 373 1.98 28.48 -11.16
N ARG A 374 3.16 28.36 -11.79
CA ARG A 374 3.53 29.13 -12.98
C ARG A 374 3.19 28.35 -14.25
N PRO A 375 2.71 28.99 -15.33
CA PRO A 375 2.56 28.36 -16.63
C PRO A 375 3.88 27.71 -17.09
N THR A 376 3.81 26.49 -17.62
CA THR A 376 5.00 25.74 -18.03
C THR A 376 4.81 25.06 -19.38
N ASP A 377 5.86 25.10 -20.20
CA ASP A 377 5.98 24.38 -21.46
C ASP A 377 6.80 23.08 -21.32
N ASP A 378 7.32 22.82 -20.12
CA ASP A 378 8.02 21.58 -19.77
C ASP A 378 7.03 20.51 -19.30
N PRO A 379 6.91 19.38 -20.03
CA PRO A 379 6.06 18.26 -19.64
C PRO A 379 6.39 17.66 -18.27
N GLU A 380 7.65 17.71 -17.81
CA GLU A 380 8.04 17.17 -16.51
C GLU A 380 7.55 18.04 -15.36
N ALA A 381 7.82 19.35 -15.42
CA ALA A 381 7.27 20.32 -14.49
C ALA A 381 5.72 20.28 -14.46
N ALA A 382 5.07 20.19 -15.62
CA ALA A 382 3.61 20.11 -15.73
C ALA A 382 3.01 18.88 -15.04
N LEU A 383 3.70 17.74 -15.06
CA LEU A 383 3.23 16.52 -14.39
C LEU A 383 3.32 16.64 -12.86
N GLY A 384 4.25 17.45 -12.35
CA GLY A 384 4.40 17.80 -10.94
C GLY A 384 3.34 18.79 -10.43
N GLY A 385 2.83 19.66 -11.31
CA GLY A 385 1.79 20.64 -10.97
C GLY A 385 0.35 20.19 -11.31
N VAL A 386 -0.40 21.08 -11.98
CA VAL A 386 -1.85 20.93 -12.24
C VAL A 386 -2.21 21.24 -13.70
N MET A 387 -3.23 20.59 -14.24
CA MET A 387 -3.75 20.92 -15.58
C MET A 387 -4.75 22.07 -15.49
N LEU A 388 -4.80 22.91 -16.52
CA LEU A 388 -5.72 24.06 -16.54
C LEU A 388 -7.11 23.70 -17.11
N PRO A 389 -8.17 24.37 -16.65
CA PRO A 389 -9.51 24.24 -17.22
C PRO A 389 -9.62 24.82 -18.64
N MET A 390 -10.41 24.18 -19.50
CA MET A 390 -10.62 24.63 -20.88
C MET A 390 -11.27 26.02 -20.94
N GLY A 391 -10.80 26.89 -21.83
CA GLY A 391 -11.35 28.25 -21.93
C GLY A 391 -11.22 29.07 -20.64
N GLY A 392 -10.25 28.73 -19.79
CA GLY A 392 -9.91 29.44 -18.55
C GLY A 392 -11.08 29.49 -17.55
N PRO A 393 -11.58 30.68 -17.15
CA PRO A 393 -12.68 30.81 -16.20
C PRO A 393 -13.94 30.03 -16.60
N LYS A 394 -14.19 29.82 -17.90
CA LYS A 394 -15.38 29.11 -18.39
C LYS A 394 -15.35 27.62 -18.05
N GLY A 395 -14.24 26.93 -18.31
CA GLY A 395 -14.07 25.52 -17.92
C GLY A 395 -14.05 25.36 -16.40
N SER A 396 -13.46 26.31 -15.68
CA SER A 396 -13.54 26.35 -14.21
C SER A 396 -14.99 26.44 -13.73
N ALA A 397 -15.80 27.32 -14.32
CA ALA A 397 -17.22 27.46 -13.97
C ALA A 397 -18.03 26.18 -14.30
N LEU A 398 -17.74 25.53 -15.43
CA LEU A 398 -18.37 24.24 -15.78
C LEU A 398 -18.03 23.15 -14.76
N SER A 399 -16.78 23.09 -14.30
CA SER A 399 -16.37 22.14 -13.27
C SER A 399 -17.03 22.42 -11.91
N ILE A 400 -17.19 23.69 -11.54
CA ILE A 400 -17.90 24.08 -10.31
C ILE A 400 -19.38 23.72 -10.43
N MET A 401 -19.99 23.95 -11.59
CA MET A 401 -21.38 23.56 -11.86
C MET A 401 -21.59 22.05 -11.63
N MET A 402 -20.64 21.20 -12.05
CA MET A 402 -20.71 19.76 -11.79
C MET A 402 -20.75 19.42 -10.29
N ASP A 403 -19.93 20.09 -9.48
CA ASP A 403 -19.94 19.95 -8.02
C ASP A 403 -21.26 20.45 -7.41
N VAL A 404 -21.82 21.55 -7.92
CA VAL A 404 -23.11 22.08 -7.45
C VAL A 404 -24.24 21.10 -7.72
N PHE A 405 -24.41 20.63 -8.97
CA PHE A 405 -25.52 19.76 -9.35
C PHE A 405 -25.35 18.31 -8.88
N SER A 406 -24.12 17.83 -8.79
CA SER A 406 -23.87 16.41 -8.55
C SER A 406 -23.35 16.13 -7.14
N GLY A 407 -22.64 17.07 -6.50
CA GLY A 407 -22.17 16.93 -5.12
C GLY A 407 -23.12 17.60 -4.13
N VAL A 408 -23.16 18.94 -4.17
CA VAL A 408 -23.93 19.76 -3.21
C VAL A 408 -25.42 19.42 -3.24
N LEU A 409 -26.04 19.39 -4.43
CA LEU A 409 -27.48 19.11 -4.59
C LEU A 409 -27.85 17.68 -4.19
N SER A 410 -26.99 16.69 -4.46
CA SER A 410 -27.27 15.28 -4.13
C SER A 410 -27.02 14.95 -2.66
N GLY A 411 -26.19 15.76 -1.98
CA GLY A 411 -25.69 15.46 -0.64
C GLY A 411 -24.49 14.51 -0.63
N SER A 412 -23.81 14.32 -1.76
CA SER A 412 -22.54 13.58 -1.84
C SER A 412 -21.34 14.50 -1.59
N ALA A 413 -20.13 13.94 -1.49
CA ALA A 413 -18.90 14.70 -1.39
C ALA A 413 -18.76 15.73 -2.53
N TYR A 414 -18.19 16.90 -2.22
CA TYR A 414 -17.97 18.03 -3.13
C TYR A 414 -16.69 18.78 -2.73
N ALA A 415 -16.28 19.81 -3.47
CA ALA A 415 -15.16 20.69 -3.10
C ALA A 415 -13.85 19.95 -2.81
N GLY A 416 -13.53 18.93 -3.62
CA GLY A 416 -12.30 18.14 -3.48
C GLY A 416 -12.37 16.96 -2.52
N HIS A 417 -13.54 16.67 -1.93
CA HIS A 417 -13.70 15.54 -1.01
C HIS A 417 -14.01 14.20 -1.70
N VAL A 418 -14.34 14.20 -3.00
CA VAL A 418 -14.57 12.98 -3.79
C VAL A 418 -13.30 12.15 -3.89
N THR A 419 -13.36 10.86 -3.54
CA THR A 419 -12.19 9.98 -3.59
C THR A 419 -11.95 9.43 -4.99
N ASN A 420 -10.68 9.34 -5.38
CA ASN A 420 -10.27 8.88 -6.70
C ASN A 420 -10.62 7.38 -6.89
N PRO A 421 -11.13 6.94 -8.06
CA PRO A 421 -11.40 5.53 -8.34
C PRO A 421 -10.18 4.61 -8.24
N TYR A 422 -8.94 5.13 -8.31
CA TYR A 422 -7.71 4.37 -8.10
C TYR A 422 -7.24 4.33 -6.64
N ASP A 423 -7.88 5.08 -5.74
CA ASP A 423 -7.54 5.15 -4.32
C ASP A 423 -8.50 4.28 -3.50
N PRO A 424 -8.07 3.10 -3.02
CA PRO A 424 -8.94 2.17 -2.31
C PRO A 424 -9.01 2.46 -0.80
N SER A 425 -8.54 3.62 -0.32
CA SER A 425 -8.49 3.95 1.11
C SER A 425 -9.85 4.25 1.75
N ARG A 426 -10.80 4.78 0.98
CA ARG A 426 -12.13 5.17 1.46
C ARG A 426 -13.20 5.15 0.34
N PRO A 427 -14.50 5.15 0.69
CA PRO A 427 -15.59 5.31 -0.28
C PRO A 427 -15.41 6.52 -1.19
N ALA A 428 -15.91 6.41 -2.43
CA ALA A 428 -15.76 7.48 -3.41
C ALA A 428 -16.68 8.66 -3.11
N ASP A 429 -17.91 8.35 -2.69
CA ASP A 429 -18.99 9.30 -2.42
C ASP A 429 -19.20 10.29 -3.58
N VAL A 430 -19.32 9.72 -4.79
CA VAL A 430 -19.62 10.48 -6.01
C VAL A 430 -21.12 10.72 -6.06
N GLY A 431 -21.54 11.85 -6.60
CA GLY A 431 -22.94 12.06 -6.96
C GLY A 431 -23.12 12.34 -8.45
N HIS A 432 -24.35 12.16 -8.92
CA HIS A 432 -24.75 12.32 -10.32
C HIS A 432 -26.08 13.07 -10.42
N PHE A 433 -26.28 13.77 -11.53
CA PHE A 433 -27.54 14.41 -11.86
C PHE A 433 -27.93 14.13 -13.30
N LEU A 434 -29.13 13.59 -13.49
CA LEU A 434 -29.60 13.02 -14.76
C LEU A 434 -30.93 13.64 -15.12
N VAL A 435 -31.09 14.04 -16.38
CA VAL A 435 -32.32 14.64 -16.90
C VAL A 435 -32.72 13.95 -18.20
N ALA A 436 -34.01 13.67 -18.35
CA ALA A 436 -34.62 13.23 -19.60
C ALA A 436 -35.74 14.21 -19.98
N ILE A 437 -35.74 14.66 -21.24
CA ILE A 437 -36.70 15.66 -21.75
C ILE A 437 -37.27 15.14 -23.06
N LYS A 438 -38.59 15.10 -23.14
CA LYS A 438 -39.31 14.64 -24.32
C LYS A 438 -39.36 15.77 -25.36
N PRO A 439 -38.78 15.61 -26.56
CA PRO A 439 -38.78 16.67 -27.59
C PRO A 439 -40.18 16.89 -28.16
N ASP A 440 -41.04 15.86 -28.14
CA ASP A 440 -42.35 15.90 -28.77
C ASP A 440 -43.41 16.77 -28.06
N LEU A 441 -43.02 17.40 -26.94
CA LEU A 441 -43.82 18.41 -26.24
C LEU A 441 -43.94 19.71 -27.03
N PHE A 442 -42.96 20.01 -27.88
CA PHE A 442 -42.83 21.30 -28.56
C PHE A 442 -43.06 21.22 -30.08
N MET A 443 -42.79 20.06 -30.69
CA MET A 443 -43.01 19.79 -32.11
C MET A 443 -43.13 18.28 -32.33
N SER A 444 -43.59 17.82 -33.49
CA SER A 444 -43.59 16.37 -33.75
C SER A 444 -42.18 15.78 -33.73
N LEU A 445 -42.03 14.51 -33.32
CA LEU A 445 -40.71 13.85 -33.30
C LEU A 445 -40.07 13.80 -34.70
N ASP A 446 -40.88 13.61 -35.76
CA ASP A 446 -40.39 13.63 -37.14
C ASP A 446 -39.87 15.01 -37.55
N GLU A 447 -40.55 16.10 -37.17
CA GLU A 447 -40.07 17.45 -37.39
C GLU A 447 -38.77 17.71 -36.62
N PHE A 448 -38.72 17.32 -35.34
CA PHE A 448 -37.52 17.46 -34.51
C PHE A 448 -36.32 16.74 -35.16
N ARG A 449 -36.49 15.47 -35.53
CA ARG A 449 -35.47 14.67 -36.21
C ARG A 449 -35.06 15.26 -37.56
N GLY A 450 -36.01 15.81 -38.33
CA GLY A 450 -35.73 16.52 -39.58
C GLY A 450 -34.86 17.76 -39.36
N ARG A 451 -35.09 18.52 -38.28
CA ARG A 451 -34.27 19.69 -37.91
C ARG A 451 -32.88 19.27 -37.38
N MET A 452 -32.79 18.18 -36.63
CA MET A 452 -31.51 17.59 -36.22
C MET A 452 -30.68 17.14 -37.42
N GLN A 453 -31.30 16.49 -38.40
CA GLN A 453 -30.63 16.11 -39.66
C GLN A 453 -30.10 17.35 -40.40
N TYR A 454 -30.93 18.39 -40.54
CA TYR A 454 -30.49 19.64 -41.16
C TYR A 454 -29.33 20.29 -40.39
N LEU A 455 -29.37 20.29 -39.05
CA LEU A 455 -28.28 20.80 -38.23
C LEU A 455 -26.97 20.03 -38.48
N TYR A 456 -27.03 18.69 -38.48
CA TYR A 456 -25.90 17.82 -38.80
C TYR A 456 -25.29 18.17 -40.17
N GLU A 457 -26.12 18.22 -41.22
CA GLU A 457 -25.69 18.53 -42.60
C GLU A 457 -25.04 19.92 -42.70
N ARG A 458 -25.60 20.93 -42.00
CA ARG A 458 -25.06 22.29 -41.99
C ARG A 458 -23.73 22.39 -41.27
N VAL A 459 -23.55 21.68 -40.16
CA VAL A 459 -22.29 21.69 -39.38
C VAL A 459 -21.18 20.95 -40.14
N VAL A 460 -21.43 19.71 -40.55
CA VAL A 460 -20.44 18.88 -41.25
C VAL A 460 -20.15 19.41 -42.65
N GLY A 461 -21.13 20.02 -43.31
CA GLY A 461 -21.00 20.66 -44.63
C GLY A 461 -20.48 22.11 -44.60
N SER A 462 -20.12 22.65 -43.44
CA SER A 462 -19.56 24.01 -43.33
C SER A 462 -18.23 24.13 -44.06
N GLN A 463 -17.89 25.35 -44.49
CA GLN A 463 -16.57 25.63 -45.06
C GLN A 463 -15.48 25.28 -44.05
N LYS A 464 -14.52 24.47 -44.49
CA LYS A 464 -13.43 23.96 -43.67
C LYS A 464 -12.34 25.01 -43.53
N MET A 465 -11.74 25.10 -42.35
CA MET A 465 -10.54 25.91 -42.15
C MET A 465 -9.33 25.29 -42.86
N ALA A 466 -8.29 26.09 -43.12
CA ALA A 466 -7.07 25.61 -43.77
C ALA A 466 -6.45 24.43 -42.98
N GLY A 467 -6.07 23.37 -43.71
CA GLY A 467 -5.47 22.16 -43.13
C GLY A 467 -6.45 21.19 -42.44
N VAL A 468 -7.76 21.44 -42.50
CA VAL A 468 -8.78 20.52 -41.96
C VAL A 468 -9.48 19.77 -43.09
N ASP A 469 -9.39 18.43 -43.06
CA ASP A 469 -9.97 17.56 -44.09
C ASP A 469 -11.48 17.37 -43.93
N ARG A 470 -11.96 17.28 -42.68
CA ARG A 470 -13.35 17.00 -42.33
C ARG A 470 -13.75 17.67 -41.01
N ILE A 471 -14.98 18.16 -40.95
CA ILE A 471 -15.65 18.60 -39.72
C ILE A 471 -16.48 17.43 -39.20
N TYR A 472 -16.46 17.18 -37.90
CA TYR A 472 -17.24 16.12 -37.26
C TYR A 472 -18.38 16.74 -36.43
N PHE A 473 -19.51 16.05 -36.38
CA PHE A 473 -20.58 16.35 -35.44
C PHE A 473 -20.29 15.73 -34.07
N PRO A 474 -20.69 16.35 -32.94
CA PRO A 474 -20.42 15.77 -31.61
C PRO A 474 -21.02 14.36 -31.45
N GLY A 475 -20.15 13.39 -31.15
CA GLY A 475 -20.48 11.96 -31.06
C GLY A 475 -20.14 11.15 -32.31
N GLU A 476 -19.94 11.81 -33.46
CA GLU A 476 -19.67 11.13 -34.75
C GLU A 476 -18.34 10.38 -34.75
N ILE A 477 -17.30 10.91 -34.09
CA ILE A 477 -15.98 10.28 -33.96
C ILE A 477 -16.12 8.94 -33.22
N GLU A 478 -16.85 8.96 -32.11
CA GLU A 478 -17.10 7.80 -31.26
C GLU A 478 -17.98 6.77 -31.97
N GLN A 479 -19.00 7.20 -32.72
CA GLN A 479 -19.88 6.32 -33.51
C GLN A 479 -19.16 5.64 -34.69
N ILE A 480 -18.26 6.35 -35.36
CA ILE A 480 -17.40 5.76 -36.40
C ILE A 480 -16.49 4.71 -35.76
N THR A 481 -15.82 5.07 -34.65
CA THR A 481 -14.92 4.17 -33.92
C THR A 481 -15.65 2.93 -33.41
N GLN A 482 -16.88 3.08 -32.90
CA GLN A 482 -17.72 1.98 -32.45
C GLN A 482 -17.99 1.00 -33.58
N ARG A 483 -18.44 1.46 -34.75
CA ARG A 483 -18.69 0.59 -35.92
C ARG A 483 -17.42 -0.15 -36.36
N GLU A 484 -16.27 0.53 -36.34
CA GLU A 484 -15.00 -0.09 -36.68
C GLU A 484 -14.59 -1.18 -35.67
N ARG A 485 -14.70 -0.91 -34.36
CA ARG A 485 -14.30 -1.85 -33.30
C ARG A 485 -15.31 -2.97 -33.09
N GLU A 486 -16.58 -2.77 -33.42
CA GLU A 486 -17.56 -3.85 -33.49
C GLU A 486 -17.22 -4.84 -34.59
N ALA A 487 -16.76 -4.36 -35.75
CA ALA A 487 -16.38 -5.21 -36.88
C ALA A 487 -14.98 -5.85 -36.71
N LYS A 488 -14.00 -5.10 -36.21
CA LYS A 488 -12.58 -5.52 -36.16
C LYS A 488 -12.14 -6.05 -34.79
N GLY A 489 -12.92 -5.84 -33.75
CA GLY A 489 -12.57 -6.08 -32.35
C GLY A 489 -11.97 -4.86 -31.66
N ILE A 490 -11.97 -4.89 -30.32
CA ILE A 490 -11.39 -3.88 -29.44
C ILE A 490 -9.88 -4.10 -29.37
N PRO A 491 -9.07 -3.11 -29.75
CA PRO A 491 -7.62 -3.26 -29.79
C PRO A 491 -7.02 -3.09 -28.38
N LEU A 492 -6.43 -4.14 -27.83
CA LEU A 492 -5.75 -4.11 -26.52
C LEU A 492 -4.26 -4.39 -26.64
N VAL A 493 -3.47 -3.82 -25.74
CA VAL A 493 -2.06 -4.21 -25.58
C VAL A 493 -1.91 -5.39 -24.64
N GLN A 494 -0.82 -6.15 -24.77
CA GLN A 494 -0.58 -7.34 -23.94
C GLN A 494 -0.66 -7.04 -22.44
N ALA A 495 -0.17 -5.88 -22.00
CA ALA A 495 -0.23 -5.48 -20.59
C ALA A 495 -1.66 -5.32 -20.04
N GLU A 496 -2.61 -4.86 -20.87
CA GLU A 496 -4.03 -4.74 -20.47
C GLU A 496 -4.67 -6.13 -20.37
N ILE A 497 -4.35 -7.01 -21.31
CA ILE A 497 -4.80 -8.41 -21.32
C ILE A 497 -4.26 -9.15 -20.09
N ASP A 498 -2.97 -9.00 -19.79
CA ASP A 498 -2.34 -9.62 -18.63
C ASP A 498 -2.99 -9.17 -17.31
N ALA A 499 -3.30 -7.87 -17.18
CA ALA A 499 -3.95 -7.33 -15.99
C ALA A 499 -5.38 -7.89 -15.80
N LEU A 500 -6.15 -8.01 -16.89
CA LEU A 500 -7.49 -8.61 -16.85
C LEU A 500 -7.44 -10.12 -16.56
N ASN A 501 -6.49 -10.83 -17.17
CA ASN A 501 -6.26 -12.25 -16.92
C ASN A 501 -5.80 -12.51 -15.49
N GLU A 502 -5.01 -11.61 -14.90
CA GLU A 502 -4.60 -11.71 -13.51
C GLU A 502 -5.82 -11.67 -12.59
N GLU A 503 -6.72 -10.69 -12.75
CA GLU A 503 -7.97 -10.60 -11.97
C GLU A 503 -8.86 -11.84 -12.18
N ALA A 504 -9.02 -12.31 -13.42
CA ALA A 504 -9.76 -13.54 -13.71
C ALA A 504 -9.15 -14.76 -13.02
N SER A 505 -7.82 -14.89 -13.02
CA SER A 505 -7.11 -16.01 -12.39
C SER A 505 -7.18 -15.99 -10.87
N ARG A 506 -7.24 -14.80 -10.25
CA ARG A 506 -7.36 -14.63 -8.78
C ARG A 506 -8.66 -15.25 -8.28
N PHE A 507 -9.78 -14.93 -8.93
CA PHE A 507 -11.07 -15.54 -8.58
C PHE A 507 -11.10 -17.05 -8.85
N CYS A 508 -10.58 -17.54 -9.98
CA CYS A 508 -10.54 -18.99 -10.23
C CYS A 508 -9.81 -19.76 -9.11
N ARG A 509 -8.72 -19.20 -8.56
CA ARG A 509 -8.01 -19.79 -7.41
C ARG A 509 -8.84 -19.74 -6.13
N GLU A 510 -9.51 -18.64 -5.86
CA GLU A 510 -10.38 -18.47 -4.68
C GLU A 510 -11.63 -19.37 -4.75
N ALA A 511 -12.26 -19.50 -5.91
CA ALA A 511 -13.40 -20.39 -6.13
C ALA A 511 -13.02 -21.88 -5.98
N ILE A 512 -11.81 -22.27 -6.41
CA ILE A 512 -11.28 -23.62 -6.22
C ILE A 512 -10.94 -23.88 -4.74
N MET A 513 -10.42 -22.89 -4.01
CA MET A 513 -10.17 -22.99 -2.56
C MET A 513 -11.46 -23.02 -1.74
N ALA A 514 -12.45 -22.18 -2.07
CA ALA A 514 -13.75 -22.12 -1.40
C ALA A 514 -14.55 -23.42 -1.53
N ARG A 515 -14.42 -24.12 -2.67
CA ARG A 515 -15.03 -25.45 -2.85
C ARG A 515 -14.34 -26.58 -2.07
N ARG A 516 -13.13 -26.37 -1.53
CA ARG A 516 -12.34 -27.44 -0.89
C ARG A 516 -12.34 -27.44 0.64
N CYS A 517 -12.78 -26.39 1.33
CA CYS A 517 -12.80 -26.39 2.81
C CYS A 517 -13.92 -25.52 3.40
N HIS A 518 -15.03 -26.14 3.79
CA HIS A 518 -15.96 -25.56 4.76
C HIS A 518 -16.29 -26.59 5.85
N LEU A 519 -15.56 -26.48 6.97
CA LEU A 519 -16.02 -26.93 8.28
C LEU A 519 -16.62 -25.68 8.98
N PRO A 520 -17.80 -25.78 9.60
CA PRO A 520 -18.42 -24.65 10.29
C PRO A 520 -17.59 -24.24 11.51
N THR A 521 -17.20 -22.97 11.61
CA THR A 521 -16.49 -22.43 12.76
C THR A 521 -17.48 -22.10 13.90
N PRO A 522 -17.24 -22.55 15.14
CA PRO A 522 -18.11 -22.27 16.28
C PRO A 522 -18.17 -20.76 16.64
N LYS A 523 -19.32 -20.31 17.16
CA LYS A 523 -19.66 -18.88 17.39
C LYS A 523 -18.63 -18.09 18.22
N PHE A 524 -17.88 -18.73 19.10
CA PHE A 524 -16.85 -18.05 19.91
C PHE A 524 -15.59 -17.66 19.10
N LEU A 525 -15.36 -18.25 17.92
CA LEU A 525 -14.23 -17.95 17.04
C LEU A 525 -14.54 -16.84 16.02
N GLN A 526 -15.77 -16.34 15.95
CA GLN A 526 -16.19 -15.30 15.00
C GLN A 526 -15.57 -13.92 15.27
N GLY A 527 -14.96 -13.71 16.45
CA GLY A 527 -14.24 -12.50 16.81
C GLY A 527 -12.75 -12.49 16.45
N LEU A 528 -12.17 -13.61 16.00
CA LEU A 528 -10.74 -13.73 15.70
C LEU A 528 -10.48 -13.60 14.19
N PRO A 529 -9.39 -12.93 13.77
CA PRO A 529 -9.00 -12.87 12.36
C PRO A 529 -8.78 -14.28 11.77
N PRO A 530 -9.26 -14.58 10.54
CA PRO A 530 -9.16 -15.91 9.94
C PRO A 530 -7.72 -16.39 9.76
N GLN A 531 -6.77 -15.46 9.59
CA GLN A 531 -5.35 -15.75 9.48
C GLN A 531 -4.75 -16.27 10.80
N SER A 532 -5.15 -15.72 11.95
CA SER A 532 -4.71 -16.21 13.28
C SER A 532 -5.23 -17.62 13.54
N ILE A 533 -6.50 -17.87 13.20
CA ILE A 533 -7.11 -19.19 13.35
C ILE A 533 -6.34 -20.22 12.51
N LEU A 534 -5.99 -19.88 11.27
CA LEU A 534 -5.26 -20.77 10.37
C LEU A 534 -3.84 -21.08 10.89
N VAL A 535 -3.11 -20.09 11.41
CA VAL A 535 -1.77 -20.29 11.96
C VAL A 535 -1.79 -21.14 13.24
N ILE A 536 -2.73 -20.87 14.15
CA ILE A 536 -2.89 -21.67 15.37
C ILE A 536 -3.31 -23.11 15.01
N ALA A 537 -4.25 -23.28 14.08
CA ALA A 537 -4.67 -24.61 13.62
C ALA A 537 -3.52 -25.38 12.95
N LEU A 538 -2.68 -24.70 12.16
CA LEU A 538 -1.48 -25.29 11.58
C LEU A 538 -0.50 -25.74 12.66
N LEU A 539 -0.24 -24.91 13.68
CA LEU A 539 0.66 -25.26 14.78
C LEU A 539 0.14 -26.42 15.65
N ILE A 540 -1.17 -26.46 15.92
CA ILE A 540 -1.80 -27.60 16.60
C ILE A 540 -1.60 -28.86 15.76
N THR A 541 -1.82 -28.78 14.44
CA THR A 541 -1.64 -29.92 13.52
C THR A 541 -0.18 -30.40 13.51
N VAL A 542 0.79 -29.48 13.46
CA VAL A 542 2.22 -29.80 13.54
C VAL A 542 2.55 -30.46 14.88
N ASN A 543 2.03 -29.95 15.99
CA ASN A 543 2.23 -30.55 17.31
C ASN A 543 1.66 -31.98 17.39
N VAL A 544 0.47 -32.22 16.83
CA VAL A 544 -0.12 -33.57 16.75
C VAL A 544 0.76 -34.50 15.92
N LEU A 545 1.30 -34.03 14.79
CA LEU A 545 2.20 -34.83 13.95
C LEU A 545 3.53 -35.15 14.65
N ILE A 546 4.12 -34.18 15.37
CA ILE A 546 5.33 -34.38 16.16
C ILE A 546 5.07 -35.42 17.25
N TRP A 547 4.00 -35.27 18.02
CA TRP A 547 3.63 -36.22 19.06
C TRP A 547 3.30 -37.61 18.51
N ALA A 548 2.69 -37.71 17.32
CA ALA A 548 2.46 -39.00 16.66
C ALA A 548 3.77 -39.66 16.24
N ALA A 549 4.71 -38.92 15.65
CA ALA A 549 6.03 -39.43 15.28
C ALA A 549 6.84 -39.86 16.52
N VAL A 550 6.81 -39.05 17.59
CA VAL A 550 7.45 -39.36 18.86
C VAL A 550 6.81 -40.58 19.51
N ALA A 551 5.47 -40.71 19.50
CA ALA A 551 4.77 -41.86 20.07
C ALA A 551 5.19 -43.19 19.42
N VAL A 552 5.42 -43.20 18.10
CA VAL A 552 5.97 -44.37 17.39
C VAL A 552 7.35 -44.74 17.94
N VAL A 553 8.22 -43.76 18.20
CA VAL A 553 9.56 -44.01 18.75
C VAL A 553 9.49 -44.43 20.22
N LEU A 554 8.64 -43.78 21.02
CA LEU A 554 8.46 -44.07 22.46
C LEU A 554 7.85 -45.45 22.70
N HIS A 555 7.08 -45.99 21.75
CA HIS A 555 6.60 -47.38 21.81
C HIS A 555 7.76 -48.37 21.93
N PHE A 556 8.87 -48.12 21.22
CA PHE A 556 10.08 -48.96 21.26
C PHE A 556 11.04 -48.56 22.40
N HIS A 557 10.88 -47.37 22.98
CA HIS A 557 11.72 -46.85 24.08
C HIS A 557 10.89 -46.28 25.25
N PRO A 558 10.19 -47.12 26.04
CA PRO A 558 9.28 -46.65 27.08
C PRO A 558 9.93 -45.80 28.18
N ALA A 559 11.22 -45.99 28.45
CA ALA A 559 11.98 -45.22 29.43
C ALA A 559 12.08 -43.71 29.09
N LEU A 560 11.86 -43.34 27.82
CA LEU A 560 11.94 -41.95 27.34
C LEU A 560 10.60 -41.20 27.44
N ILE A 561 9.49 -41.87 27.84
CA ILE A 561 8.16 -41.27 27.91
C ILE A 561 8.11 -40.10 28.90
N SER A 562 8.56 -40.31 30.14
CA SER A 562 8.52 -39.26 31.17
C SER A 562 9.45 -38.08 30.83
N PRO A 563 10.71 -38.30 30.40
CA PRO A 563 11.57 -37.23 29.90
C PRO A 563 10.99 -36.45 28.71
N ALA A 564 10.34 -37.12 27.76
CA ALA A 564 9.70 -36.50 26.61
C ALA A 564 8.50 -35.63 27.00
N ALA A 565 7.62 -36.13 27.86
CA ALA A 565 6.51 -35.35 28.41
C ALA A 565 7.01 -34.14 29.20
N LEU A 566 8.04 -34.33 30.04
CA LEU A 566 8.65 -33.25 30.80
C LEU A 566 9.26 -32.18 29.88
N SER A 567 9.95 -32.58 28.82
CA SER A 567 10.55 -31.67 27.83
C SER A 567 9.50 -30.79 27.15
N TYR A 568 8.36 -31.36 26.77
CA TYR A 568 7.25 -30.58 26.20
C TYR A 568 6.66 -29.60 27.23
N THR A 569 6.45 -30.03 28.48
CA THR A 569 5.94 -29.15 29.53
C THR A 569 6.93 -28.04 29.90
N LEU A 570 8.23 -28.31 29.87
CA LEU A 570 9.27 -27.30 30.08
C LEU A 570 9.27 -26.28 28.94
N GLY A 571 9.05 -26.72 27.69
CA GLY A 571 8.90 -25.81 26.55
C GLY A 571 7.67 -24.91 26.66
N LEU A 572 6.54 -25.46 27.12
CA LEU A 572 5.34 -24.65 27.42
C LEU A 572 5.59 -23.67 28.57
N ARG A 573 6.25 -24.11 29.65
CA ARG A 573 6.58 -23.27 30.80
C ARG A 573 7.50 -22.11 30.40
N HIS A 574 8.52 -22.41 29.61
CA HIS A 574 9.51 -21.44 29.13
C HIS A 574 8.90 -20.34 28.26
N ALA A 575 7.90 -20.66 27.42
CA ALA A 575 7.17 -19.65 26.64
C ALA A 575 6.44 -18.61 27.51
N LEU A 576 6.26 -18.87 28.80
CA LEU A 576 5.66 -17.92 29.75
C LEU A 576 6.68 -17.02 30.42
N ASP A 577 7.97 -17.10 30.06
CA ASP A 577 8.97 -16.19 30.60
C ASP A 577 8.64 -14.74 30.19
N ALA A 578 8.78 -13.83 31.15
CA ALA A 578 8.27 -12.47 31.02
C ALA A 578 8.89 -11.71 29.84
N ASP A 579 10.14 -12.01 29.51
CA ASP A 579 10.91 -11.41 28.43
C ASP A 579 10.49 -11.90 27.04
N HIS A 580 10.10 -13.18 26.91
CA HIS A 580 9.50 -13.74 25.69
C HIS A 580 8.18 -13.02 25.38
N ILE A 581 7.27 -12.98 26.35
CA ILE A 581 5.96 -12.30 26.23
C ILE A 581 6.18 -10.80 25.92
N ALA A 582 7.07 -10.14 26.65
CA ALA A 582 7.34 -8.72 26.43
C ALA A 582 7.93 -8.43 25.05
N ALA A 583 8.87 -9.24 24.56
CA ALA A 583 9.46 -9.04 23.24
C ALA A 583 8.45 -9.32 22.10
N ILE A 584 7.68 -10.40 22.21
CA ILE A 584 6.68 -10.82 21.22
C ILE A 584 5.53 -9.81 21.16
N ASP A 585 4.94 -9.43 22.31
CA ASP A 585 3.84 -8.47 22.36
C ASP A 585 4.27 -7.12 21.78
N LEU A 586 5.43 -6.62 22.19
CA LEU A 586 5.92 -5.31 21.79
C LEU A 586 6.20 -5.21 20.29
N MET A 587 6.74 -6.27 19.69
CA MET A 587 6.96 -6.35 18.25
C MET A 587 5.68 -6.58 17.47
N THR A 588 4.77 -7.42 17.97
CA THR A 588 3.45 -7.66 17.37
C THR A 588 2.69 -6.35 17.26
N ARG A 589 2.63 -5.56 18.35
CA ARG A 589 1.97 -4.24 18.37
C ARG A 589 2.59 -3.26 17.39
N ARG A 590 3.91 -3.16 17.37
CA ARG A 590 4.60 -2.23 16.47
C ARG A 590 4.34 -2.57 15.00
N LEU A 591 4.37 -3.86 14.66
CA LEU A 591 4.10 -4.32 13.30
C LEU A 591 2.63 -4.08 12.91
N ILE A 592 1.68 -4.27 13.83
CA ILE A 592 0.27 -3.88 13.65
C ILE A 592 0.15 -2.38 13.40
N ALA A 593 0.82 -1.56 14.22
CA ALA A 593 0.81 -0.11 14.09
C ALA A 593 1.55 0.41 12.84
N SER A 594 2.31 -0.46 12.16
CA SER A 594 2.89 -0.21 10.84
C SER A 594 1.99 -0.69 9.69
N GLY A 595 0.74 -1.06 9.98
CA GLY A 595 -0.25 -1.54 9.02
C GLY A 595 -0.09 -3.00 8.60
N GLN A 596 0.74 -3.79 9.29
CA GLN A 596 0.93 -5.21 8.99
C GLN A 596 -0.02 -6.10 9.82
N ARG A 597 -0.18 -7.37 9.40
CA ARG A 597 -0.92 -8.41 10.16
C ARG A 597 0.04 -9.53 10.58
N PRO A 598 0.84 -9.31 11.64
CA PRO A 598 2.03 -10.11 11.93
C PRO A 598 1.71 -11.34 12.80
N ALA A 599 0.93 -12.29 12.30
CA ALA A 599 0.48 -13.45 13.08
C ALA A 599 1.60 -14.47 13.47
N THR A 600 2.78 -14.39 12.85
CA THR A 600 3.87 -15.38 13.01
C THR A 600 5.06 -14.87 13.82
N VAL A 601 4.92 -13.75 14.53
CA VAL A 601 6.02 -13.12 15.31
C VAL A 601 6.56 -14.08 16.37
N GLY A 602 5.67 -14.67 17.18
CA GLY A 602 6.06 -15.65 18.20
C GLY A 602 6.71 -16.90 17.62
N THR A 603 6.27 -17.37 16.45
CA THR A 603 6.85 -18.55 15.78
C THR A 603 8.31 -18.34 15.41
N PHE A 604 8.64 -17.20 14.82
CA PHE A 604 10.03 -16.94 14.43
C PHE A 604 10.93 -16.66 15.64
N PHE A 605 10.40 -16.00 16.68
CA PHE A 605 11.13 -15.80 17.92
C PHE A 605 11.48 -17.12 18.62
N SER A 606 10.48 -17.97 18.88
CA SER A 606 10.64 -19.29 19.51
C SER A 606 11.55 -20.24 18.71
N LEU A 607 11.46 -20.24 17.37
CA LEU A 607 12.38 -21.01 16.51
C LEU A 607 13.83 -20.54 16.62
N GLY A 608 14.04 -19.21 16.66
CA GLY A 608 15.35 -18.62 16.87
C GLY A 608 15.94 -19.02 18.23
N HIS A 609 15.17 -18.83 19.29
CA HIS A 609 15.55 -19.20 20.66
C HIS A 609 15.87 -20.70 20.77
N SER A 610 14.95 -21.54 20.29
CA SER A 610 15.11 -23.00 20.27
C SER A 610 16.30 -23.49 19.46
N THR A 611 16.81 -22.70 18.50
CA THR A 611 18.02 -23.07 17.75
C THR A 611 19.21 -23.23 18.69
N ILE A 612 19.38 -22.33 19.67
CA ILE A 612 20.46 -22.45 20.65
C ILE A 612 20.23 -23.65 21.57
N VAL A 613 19.00 -23.89 22.01
CA VAL A 613 18.65 -25.04 22.85
C VAL A 613 18.98 -26.36 22.13
N ILE A 614 18.59 -26.51 20.87
CA ILE A 614 18.89 -27.70 20.05
C ILE A 614 20.41 -27.86 19.88
N VAL A 615 21.11 -26.81 19.46
CA VAL A 615 22.57 -26.86 19.26
C VAL A 615 23.28 -27.26 20.55
N THR A 616 22.88 -26.68 21.67
CA THR A 616 23.49 -26.95 22.98
C THR A 616 23.18 -28.38 23.44
N CYS A 617 21.96 -28.88 23.24
CA CYS A 617 21.63 -30.29 23.51
C CYS A 617 22.48 -31.25 22.67
N VAL A 618 22.71 -30.94 21.39
CA VAL A 618 23.59 -31.74 20.51
C VAL A 618 25.03 -31.75 21.00
N VAL A 619 25.56 -30.58 21.40
CA VAL A 619 26.92 -30.45 21.93
C VAL A 619 27.07 -31.24 23.24
N VAL A 620 26.10 -31.11 24.15
CA VAL A 620 26.08 -31.85 25.43
C VAL A 620 25.97 -33.37 25.19
N ALA A 621 25.15 -33.79 24.23
CA ALA A 621 24.99 -35.20 23.89
C ALA A 621 26.26 -35.81 23.25
N ALA A 622 26.93 -35.06 22.37
CA ALA A 622 28.13 -35.52 21.67
C ALA A 622 29.37 -35.62 22.58
N THR A 623 29.43 -34.81 23.65
CA THR A 623 30.63 -34.68 24.50
C THR A 623 30.65 -35.61 25.72
N SER A 624 29.65 -36.49 25.87
CA SER A 624 29.59 -37.56 26.90
C SER A 624 29.88 -37.09 28.34
N GLY A 625 29.58 -35.82 28.66
CA GLY A 625 29.85 -35.22 29.98
C GLY A 625 31.31 -34.84 30.26
N ALA A 626 32.25 -35.06 29.34
CA ALA A 626 33.70 -34.82 29.56
C ALA A 626 34.13 -33.33 29.48
N LEU A 627 33.18 -32.41 29.24
CA LEU A 627 33.43 -30.97 29.02
C LEU A 627 32.63 -30.06 29.97
N ARG A 628 32.17 -30.57 31.13
CA ARG A 628 31.42 -29.80 32.14
C ARG A 628 32.09 -28.46 32.49
N ASP A 629 33.39 -28.46 32.77
CA ASP A 629 34.08 -27.24 33.21
C ASP A 629 34.20 -26.16 32.11
N ARG A 630 34.27 -26.55 30.83
CA ARG A 630 34.24 -25.58 29.70
C ARG A 630 32.83 -25.13 29.36
N PHE A 631 31.85 -25.96 29.67
CA PHE A 631 30.45 -25.64 29.53
C PHE A 631 30.04 -24.53 30.51
N ASP A 632 30.50 -24.59 31.77
CA ASP A 632 30.24 -23.55 32.78
C ASP A 632 30.82 -22.17 32.38
N GLY A 633 31.94 -22.15 31.66
CA GLY A 633 32.48 -20.92 31.09
C GLY A 633 31.67 -20.38 29.90
N PHE A 634 31.14 -21.27 29.06
CA PHE A 634 30.30 -20.90 27.91
C PHE A 634 28.91 -20.40 28.36
N THR A 635 28.32 -21.03 29.38
CA THR A 635 27.06 -20.57 29.97
C THR A 635 27.22 -19.21 30.64
N ARG A 636 28.29 -18.97 31.41
CA ARG A 636 28.55 -17.64 32.00
C ARG A 636 28.64 -16.54 30.94
N VAL A 637 29.37 -16.78 29.85
CA VAL A 637 29.51 -15.82 28.73
C VAL A 637 28.19 -15.65 27.97
N GLY A 638 27.48 -16.75 27.72
CA GLY A 638 26.15 -16.75 27.09
C GLY A 638 25.15 -15.91 27.87
N ASN A 639 25.05 -16.14 29.19
CA ASN A 639 24.16 -15.44 30.10
C ASN A 639 24.42 -13.93 30.13
N ILE A 640 25.70 -13.52 30.20
CA ILE A 640 26.06 -12.10 30.13
C ILE A 640 25.62 -11.49 28.80
N ILE A 641 25.88 -12.15 27.67
CA ILE A 641 25.52 -11.63 26.34
C ILE A 641 24.00 -11.59 26.14
N GLY A 642 23.30 -12.70 26.42
CA GLY A 642 21.86 -12.84 26.26
C GLY A 642 21.10 -11.85 27.12
N THR A 643 21.40 -11.79 28.43
CA THR A 643 20.74 -10.87 29.37
C THR A 643 21.10 -9.41 29.08
N SER A 644 22.33 -9.09 28.66
CA SER A 644 22.69 -7.72 28.25
C SER A 644 21.92 -7.26 27.01
N VAL A 645 21.81 -8.11 25.99
CA VAL A 645 21.08 -7.77 24.75
C VAL A 645 19.59 -7.68 25.01
N SER A 646 19.02 -8.61 25.78
CA SER A 646 17.61 -8.56 26.17
C SER A 646 17.29 -7.30 26.97
N ALA A 647 18.10 -6.97 27.98
CA ALA A 647 17.90 -5.78 28.81
C ALA A 647 17.96 -4.50 27.97
N ALA A 648 18.99 -4.37 27.13
CA ALA A 648 19.14 -3.23 26.23
C ALA A 648 17.96 -3.13 25.25
N PHE A 649 17.50 -4.26 24.70
CA PHE A 649 16.40 -4.32 23.76
C PHE A 649 15.07 -3.90 24.40
N LEU A 650 14.71 -4.46 25.56
CA LEU A 650 13.49 -4.12 26.28
C LEU A 650 13.48 -2.66 26.77
N ILE A 651 14.61 -2.13 27.23
CA ILE A 651 14.74 -0.72 27.64
C ILE A 651 14.58 0.22 26.43
N LEU A 652 15.26 -0.06 25.31
CA LEU A 652 15.15 0.76 24.11
C LEU A 652 13.73 0.80 23.57
N LEU A 653 13.03 -0.34 23.59
CA LEU A 653 11.64 -0.40 23.18
C LEU A 653 10.69 0.24 24.20
N CYS A 654 10.97 0.14 25.50
CA CYS A 654 10.22 0.87 26.53
C CYS A 654 10.30 2.38 26.29
N ILE A 655 11.48 2.92 26.01
CA ILE A 655 11.67 4.35 25.68
C ILE A 655 10.91 4.72 24.40
N GLY A 656 11.02 3.90 23.35
CA GLY A 656 10.30 4.11 22.09
C GLY A 656 8.78 4.14 22.26
N ASN A 657 8.22 3.19 23.01
CA ASN A 657 6.79 3.13 23.28
C ASN A 657 6.32 4.18 24.29
N GLY A 658 7.18 4.62 25.21
CA GLY A 658 6.92 5.78 26.07
C GLY A 658 6.72 7.07 25.27
N TRP A 659 7.52 7.26 24.21
CA TRP A 659 7.33 8.39 23.29
C TRP A 659 6.03 8.29 22.47
N VAL A 660 5.67 7.08 22.03
CA VAL A 660 4.38 6.82 21.36
C VAL A 660 3.21 7.12 22.29
N LEU A 661 3.28 6.65 23.54
CA LEU A 661 2.29 6.93 24.57
C LEU A 661 2.14 8.44 24.81
N TYR A 662 3.25 9.18 24.90
CA TYR A 662 3.22 10.65 25.01
C TYR A 662 2.50 11.32 23.83
N LYS A 663 2.79 10.90 22.59
CA LYS A 663 2.10 11.41 21.40
C LYS A 663 0.61 11.05 21.41
N LEU A 664 0.24 9.85 21.84
CA LEU A 664 -1.16 9.42 21.94
C LEU A 664 -1.94 10.22 22.97
N VAL A 665 -1.35 10.46 24.15
CA VAL A 665 -1.95 11.30 25.19
C VAL A 665 -2.10 12.73 24.69
N THR A 666 -1.11 13.26 23.96
CA THR A 666 -1.17 14.62 23.39
C THR A 666 -2.27 14.74 22.34
N ARG A 667 -2.40 13.75 21.44
CA ARG A 667 -3.48 13.71 20.45
C ARG A 667 -4.85 13.54 21.08
N LEU A 668 -4.99 12.68 22.09
CA LEU A 668 -6.24 12.51 22.82
C LEU A 668 -6.64 13.83 23.49
N ARG A 669 -5.69 14.55 24.11
CA ARG A 669 -5.94 15.90 24.65
C ARG A 669 -6.39 16.88 23.57
N ALA A 670 -5.73 16.91 22.41
CA ALA A 670 -6.09 17.81 21.31
C ALA A 670 -7.47 17.53 20.71
N VAL A 671 -7.84 16.25 20.51
CA VAL A 671 -9.18 15.87 20.02
C VAL A 671 -10.26 16.19 21.06
N LEU A 672 -9.97 15.99 22.34
CA LEU A 672 -10.86 16.43 23.41
C LEU A 672 -11.00 17.96 23.39
N GLU A 673 -9.93 18.71 23.12
CA GLU A 673 -9.93 20.18 23.04
C GLU A 673 -10.64 20.74 21.79
N GLU A 674 -10.55 20.05 20.65
CA GLU A 674 -11.30 20.37 19.43
C GLU A 674 -12.81 20.20 19.63
N ARG A 675 -13.23 19.11 20.29
CA ARG A 675 -14.64 18.93 20.70
C ARG A 675 -15.08 19.95 21.77
N ARG A 676 -14.18 20.41 22.65
CA ARG A 676 -14.46 21.49 23.62
C ARG A 676 -14.83 22.80 22.93
N ARG A 677 -14.23 23.11 21.77
CA ARG A 677 -14.53 24.34 21.00
C ARG A 677 -15.88 24.31 20.27
N LEU A 678 -16.42 23.11 20.01
CA LEU A 678 -17.62 22.91 19.18
C LEU A 678 -18.91 22.71 20.00
N SER A 679 -18.86 22.77 21.34
CA SER A 679 -20.01 22.46 22.21
C SER A 679 -21.03 23.61 22.33
N GLY A 680 -21.47 24.13 21.18
CA GLY A 680 -22.59 25.07 21.02
C GLY A 680 -23.38 24.89 19.71
N GLN A 681 -22.98 23.97 18.82
CA GLN A 681 -23.71 23.61 17.61
C GLN A 681 -23.63 22.11 17.37
N ASP A 682 -24.70 21.55 16.80
CA ASP A 682 -24.88 20.12 16.53
C ASP A 682 -23.66 19.50 15.81
N PRO A 683 -23.37 18.21 16.07
CA PRO A 683 -22.12 17.59 15.66
C PRO A 683 -22.03 17.42 14.14
N ALA A 684 -20.92 17.89 13.56
CA ALA A 684 -20.55 17.59 12.19
C ALA A 684 -20.39 16.07 11.95
N PRO A 685 -20.70 15.56 10.73
CA PRO A 685 -20.59 14.14 10.42
C PRO A 685 -19.14 13.65 10.50
N GLU A 686 -19.01 12.40 10.97
CA GLU A 686 -17.77 11.72 11.36
C GLU A 686 -16.67 11.76 10.28
N GLY A 687 -15.62 12.54 10.55
CA GLY A 687 -14.36 12.50 9.79
C GLY A 687 -13.53 11.26 10.11
N ASP A 688 -13.00 10.65 9.04
CA ASP A 688 -11.80 9.81 8.97
C ASP A 688 -11.48 8.94 10.19
N THR A 689 -11.89 7.67 10.13
CA THR A 689 -11.26 6.58 10.90
C THR A 689 -10.02 6.06 10.15
N THR A 690 -9.05 6.95 9.89
CA THR A 690 -7.68 6.62 9.45
C THR A 690 -6.68 6.72 10.62
N VAL A 691 -7.14 6.48 11.84
CA VAL A 691 -6.32 6.68 13.05
C VAL A 691 -5.25 5.59 13.21
N GLU A 692 -5.43 4.38 12.69
CA GLU A 692 -4.50 3.27 12.96
C GLU A 692 -3.24 3.27 12.09
N ALA A 693 -3.30 3.78 10.84
CA ALA A 693 -2.17 3.73 9.91
C ALA A 693 -1.23 4.94 9.99
N GLN A 694 -1.68 6.07 10.56
CA GLN A 694 -0.89 7.30 10.67
C GLN A 694 -0.10 7.41 11.98
N GLN A 695 -0.17 6.39 12.85
CA GLN A 695 0.30 6.46 14.23
C GLN A 695 1.84 6.32 14.36
N PHE A 696 2.53 5.81 13.33
CA PHE A 696 3.97 5.54 13.37
C PHE A 696 4.81 6.21 12.28
N GLN A 697 4.29 7.18 11.54
CA GLN A 697 5.17 8.12 10.86
C GLN A 697 5.85 9.00 11.91
N ILE A 698 7.04 8.59 12.31
CA ILE A 698 7.98 9.35 13.13
C ILE A 698 8.45 10.53 12.27
N GLU A 699 7.57 11.52 12.10
CA GLU A 699 7.94 12.87 11.70
C GLU A 699 8.47 13.57 12.95
N GLY A 700 9.79 13.78 12.92
CA GLY A 700 10.59 14.35 13.98
C GLY A 700 12.07 14.19 13.61
N GLY A 701 12.78 15.32 13.47
CA GLY A 701 14.20 15.38 13.06
C GLY A 701 15.20 15.26 14.22
N GLY A 702 14.93 14.43 15.23
CA GLY A 702 15.77 14.30 16.43
C GLY A 702 16.84 13.19 16.36
N CYS A 703 17.76 13.20 17.34
CA CYS A 703 18.74 12.13 17.56
C CYS A 703 18.06 10.81 17.94
N MET A 704 17.11 10.85 18.88
CA MET A 704 16.32 9.69 19.34
C MET A 704 15.56 9.02 18.19
N THR A 705 14.99 9.81 17.29
CA THR A 705 14.26 9.31 16.11
C THR A 705 15.16 8.63 15.08
N ARG A 706 16.46 8.97 15.01
CA ARG A 706 17.45 8.25 14.16
C ARG A 706 17.81 6.89 14.75
N VAL A 707 18.09 6.84 16.06
CA VAL A 707 18.41 5.59 16.77
C VAL A 707 17.22 4.63 16.72
N LEU A 708 16.01 5.11 17.04
CA LEU A 708 14.79 4.31 16.98
C LEU A 708 14.48 3.84 15.54
N ARG A 709 14.67 4.69 14.52
CA ARG A 709 14.46 4.30 13.12
C ARG A 709 15.44 3.21 12.65
N GLY A 710 16.68 3.23 13.11
CA GLY A 710 17.68 2.19 12.84
C GLY A 710 17.27 0.84 13.44
N LEU A 711 16.92 0.84 14.73
CA LEU A 711 16.43 -0.35 15.44
C LEU A 711 15.13 -0.88 14.82
N PHE A 712 14.22 0.00 14.41
CA PHE A 712 12.94 -0.36 13.79
C PHE A 712 13.09 -0.95 12.38
N ARG A 713 14.09 -0.54 11.60
CA ARG A 713 14.42 -1.23 10.33
C ARG A 713 14.98 -2.63 10.55
N ALA A 714 15.60 -2.88 11.71
CA ALA A 714 16.16 -4.19 12.03
C ALA A 714 15.06 -5.27 12.18
N ILE A 715 13.84 -4.91 12.63
CA ILE A 715 12.70 -5.84 12.78
C ILE A 715 11.44 -5.27 12.12
N ASP A 716 11.46 -5.07 10.81
CA ASP A 716 10.31 -4.55 10.03
C ASP A 716 9.37 -5.66 9.50
N ARG A 717 9.72 -6.94 9.69
CA ARG A 717 8.96 -8.11 9.22
C ARG A 717 8.96 -9.20 10.29
N PRO A 718 7.90 -10.03 10.38
CA PRO A 718 7.80 -11.10 11.40
C PRO A 718 8.99 -12.07 11.43
N TRP A 719 9.55 -12.44 10.27
CA TRP A 719 10.67 -13.38 10.21
C TRP A 719 11.97 -12.84 10.84
N LYS A 720 12.13 -11.51 10.93
CA LYS A 720 13.30 -10.88 11.55
C LYS A 720 13.32 -11.01 13.07
N MET A 721 12.30 -11.61 13.67
CA MET A 721 12.31 -12.05 15.06
C MET A 721 13.20 -13.27 15.30
N TYR A 722 13.54 -14.02 14.25
CA TYR A 722 14.38 -15.22 14.38
C TYR A 722 15.80 -14.90 14.90
N PRO A 723 16.56 -13.96 14.31
CA PRO A 723 17.87 -13.60 14.86
C PRO A 723 17.81 -13.04 16.28
N LEU A 724 16.73 -12.33 16.64
CA LEU A 724 16.53 -11.85 18.00
C LEU A 724 16.33 -13.01 18.97
N GLY A 725 15.48 -13.98 18.59
CA GLY A 725 15.27 -15.21 19.36
C GLY A 725 16.58 -15.96 19.60
N VAL A 726 17.45 -16.07 18.59
CA VAL A 726 18.78 -16.70 18.74
C VAL A 726 19.60 -16.02 19.83
N VAL A 727 19.62 -14.68 19.87
CA VAL A 727 20.39 -13.95 20.88
C VAL A 727 19.78 -14.07 22.27
N PHE A 728 18.45 -14.11 22.37
CA PHE A 728 17.76 -14.38 23.63
C PHE A 728 18.06 -15.79 24.15
N GLY A 729 18.06 -16.80 23.28
CA GLY A 729 18.41 -18.18 23.63
C GLY A 729 19.89 -18.40 23.99
N LEU A 730 20.76 -17.40 23.87
CA LEU A 730 22.14 -17.47 24.39
C LEU A 730 22.19 -17.25 25.91
N GLY A 731 21.18 -16.59 26.47
CA GLY A 731 21.04 -16.44 27.91
C GLY A 731 20.46 -17.70 28.50
N PHE A 732 21.30 -18.64 28.93
CA PHE A 732 20.90 -19.89 29.62
C PHE A 732 20.41 -19.63 31.06
N ASP A 733 19.71 -18.52 31.27
CA ASP A 733 19.30 -18.00 32.58
C ASP A 733 18.01 -18.64 33.09
N THR A 734 17.39 -19.55 32.33
CA THR A 734 16.12 -20.19 32.69
C THR A 734 16.32 -21.61 33.22
N SER A 735 15.63 -21.91 34.33
CA SER A 735 15.63 -23.25 34.92
C SER A 735 15.14 -24.33 33.93
N SER A 736 14.30 -23.96 32.96
CA SER A 736 13.76 -24.84 31.92
C SER A 736 14.83 -25.27 30.89
N GLU A 737 15.71 -24.35 30.46
CA GLU A 737 16.82 -24.66 29.55
C GLU A 737 17.88 -25.54 30.22
N ILE A 738 18.24 -25.23 31.46
CA ILE A 738 19.19 -26.05 32.23
C ILE A 738 18.61 -27.46 32.46
N ALA A 739 17.30 -27.57 32.71
CA ALA A 739 16.63 -28.85 32.88
C ALA A 739 16.63 -29.70 31.59
N ILE A 740 16.33 -29.12 30.42
CA ILE A 740 16.36 -29.87 29.14
C ILE A 740 17.79 -30.33 28.78
N LEU A 741 18.79 -29.50 29.08
CA LEU A 741 20.20 -29.84 28.92
C LEU A 741 20.63 -30.94 29.88
N GLY A 742 20.15 -30.89 31.13
CA GLY A 742 20.35 -31.94 32.12
C GLY A 742 19.75 -33.29 31.70
N ILE A 743 18.50 -33.29 31.20
CA ILE A 743 17.84 -34.48 30.65
C ILE A 743 18.66 -35.05 29.48
N SER A 744 19.08 -34.19 28.56
CA SER A 744 19.89 -34.59 27.40
C SER A 744 21.25 -35.16 27.82
N SER A 745 21.89 -34.56 28.84
CA SER A 745 23.17 -35.02 29.41
C SER A 745 23.05 -36.39 30.09
N ILE A 746 22.02 -36.59 30.92
CA ILE A 746 21.79 -37.85 31.63
C ILE A 746 21.60 -39.00 30.63
N HIS A 747 20.80 -38.79 29.59
CA HIS A 747 20.56 -39.80 28.56
C HIS A 747 21.80 -40.05 27.66
N ALA A 748 22.63 -39.03 27.44
CA ALA A 748 23.92 -39.19 26.76
C ALA A 748 24.87 -40.09 27.56
N VAL A 749 24.97 -39.89 28.88
CA VAL A 749 25.80 -40.73 29.78
C VAL A 749 25.28 -42.16 29.84
N GLN A 750 23.97 -42.37 29.71
CA GLN A 750 23.35 -43.70 29.62
C GLN A 750 23.57 -44.40 28.26
N GLY A 751 24.29 -43.78 27.32
CA GLY A 751 24.59 -44.35 26.00
C GLY A 751 23.41 -44.29 25.01
N THR A 752 22.45 -43.40 25.24
CA THR A 752 21.31 -43.21 24.33
C THR A 752 21.78 -42.59 23.02
N SER A 753 21.23 -43.04 21.89
CA SER A 753 21.58 -42.48 20.57
C SER A 753 21.28 -40.99 20.51
N ILE A 754 22.16 -40.22 19.85
CA ILE A 754 21.97 -38.78 19.63
C ILE A 754 20.65 -38.45 18.93
N TRP A 755 20.17 -39.33 18.04
CA TRP A 755 18.89 -39.19 17.35
C TRP A 755 17.68 -39.29 18.31
N LEU A 756 17.80 -40.10 19.35
CA LEU A 756 16.77 -40.22 20.39
C LEU A 756 16.83 -39.03 21.37
N ILE A 757 18.03 -38.54 21.68
CA ILE A 757 18.22 -37.36 22.54
C ILE A 757 17.62 -36.11 21.89
N LEU A 758 17.68 -35.98 20.55
CA LEU A 758 17.08 -34.87 19.80
C LEU A 758 15.56 -34.76 19.92
N ILE A 759 14.87 -35.81 20.38
CA ILE A 759 13.42 -35.75 20.64
C ILE A 759 13.10 -34.70 21.71
N PHE A 760 13.95 -34.58 22.74
CA PHE A 760 13.72 -33.66 23.86
C PHE A 760 13.69 -32.19 23.44
N PRO A 761 14.73 -31.63 22.77
CA PRO A 761 14.68 -30.25 22.33
C PRO A 761 13.63 -30.01 21.23
N ILE A 762 13.29 -31.00 20.39
CA ILE A 762 12.20 -30.86 19.40
C ILE A 762 10.84 -30.69 20.09
N LEU A 763 10.55 -31.48 21.13
CA LEU A 763 9.31 -31.37 21.91
C LEU A 763 9.27 -30.05 22.70
N PHE A 764 10.41 -29.64 23.27
CA PHE A 764 10.56 -28.35 23.92
C PHE A 764 10.22 -27.20 22.96
N THR A 765 10.80 -27.21 21.74
CA THR A 765 10.49 -26.24 20.68
C THR A 765 9.03 -26.27 20.26
N ALA A 766 8.43 -27.45 20.12
CA ALA A 766 7.03 -27.59 19.72
C ALA A 766 6.07 -26.95 20.72
N GLY A 767 6.31 -27.18 22.02
CA GLY A 767 5.56 -26.54 23.11
C GLY A 767 5.74 -25.03 23.14
N MET A 768 7.00 -24.56 23.07
CA MET A 768 7.30 -23.12 23.08
C MET A 768 6.66 -22.38 21.89
N CYS A 769 6.82 -22.93 20.67
CA CYS A 769 6.25 -22.34 19.46
C CYS A 769 4.72 -22.20 19.54
N LEU A 770 4.03 -23.16 20.17
CA LEU A 770 2.58 -23.13 20.31
C LEU A 770 2.13 -21.94 21.17
N LEU A 771 2.72 -21.76 22.35
CA LEU A 771 2.33 -20.68 23.26
C LEU A 771 2.79 -19.30 22.78
N ASP A 772 4.05 -19.14 22.39
CA ASP A 772 4.58 -17.87 21.88
C ASP A 772 3.80 -17.37 20.65
N THR A 773 3.42 -18.28 19.75
CA THR A 773 2.62 -17.91 18.58
C THR A 773 1.17 -17.61 18.97
N THR A 774 0.61 -18.34 19.93
CA THR A 774 -0.75 -18.09 20.42
C THR A 774 -0.84 -16.73 21.09
N ASP A 775 0.17 -16.32 21.87
CA ASP A 775 0.27 -14.99 22.47
C ASP A 775 0.25 -13.90 21.39
N GLY A 776 1.19 -13.94 20.43
CA GLY A 776 1.22 -12.97 19.33
C GLY A 776 -0.08 -12.94 18.49
N ALA A 777 -0.71 -14.10 18.25
CA ALA A 777 -1.96 -14.20 17.51
C ALA A 777 -3.17 -13.66 18.30
N LEU A 778 -3.22 -13.87 19.61
CA LEU A 778 -4.25 -13.35 20.51
C LEU A 778 -4.12 -11.84 20.64
N MET A 779 -2.89 -11.33 20.81
CA MET A 779 -2.62 -9.90 20.83
C MET A 779 -3.08 -9.25 19.53
N MET A 780 -2.75 -9.81 18.37
CA MET A 780 -3.25 -9.29 17.09
C MET A 780 -4.79 -9.28 17.02
N ALA A 781 -5.45 -10.30 17.56
CA ALA A 781 -6.91 -10.37 17.57
C ALA A 781 -7.55 -9.30 18.47
N LEU A 782 -6.98 -9.01 19.64
CA LEU A 782 -7.46 -7.94 20.53
C LEU A 782 -7.44 -6.56 19.84
N TYR A 783 -6.44 -6.30 18.99
CA TYR A 783 -6.33 -5.04 18.24
C TYR A 783 -7.17 -4.99 16.96
N THR A 784 -7.36 -6.12 16.29
CA THR A 784 -8.07 -6.17 14.99
C THR A 784 -9.58 -6.45 15.16
N SER A 785 -10.03 -6.79 16.38
CA SER A 785 -11.42 -7.13 16.66
C SER A 785 -12.34 -5.92 16.55
N LYS A 786 -13.36 -6.07 15.68
CA LYS A 786 -14.45 -5.11 15.43
C LYS A 786 -15.37 -4.84 16.65
N ALA A 787 -15.04 -5.35 17.84
CA ALA A 787 -15.78 -5.09 19.07
C ALA A 787 -15.61 -3.64 19.59
N PHE A 788 -14.64 -2.89 19.09
CA PHE A 788 -14.39 -1.49 19.45
C PHE A 788 -14.99 -0.53 18.41
N SER A 789 -16.20 -0.06 18.71
CA SER A 789 -17.08 0.71 17.83
C SER A 789 -16.64 2.16 17.60
N ARG A 790 -16.73 2.60 16.32
CA ARG A 790 -17.10 3.90 15.71
C ARG A 790 -16.67 5.26 16.31
N ASP A 791 -16.34 5.36 17.60
CA ASP A 791 -15.99 6.62 18.27
C ASP A 791 -14.46 6.84 18.29
N ARG A 792 -14.00 7.92 17.66
CA ARG A 792 -12.58 8.34 17.60
C ARG A 792 -11.94 8.49 18.98
N VAL A 793 -12.71 8.89 19.99
CA VAL A 793 -12.23 9.04 21.38
C VAL A 793 -12.04 7.67 22.04
N ALA A 794 -12.91 6.69 21.73
CA ALA A 794 -12.79 5.33 22.24
C ALA A 794 -11.50 4.66 21.72
N ILE A 795 -11.24 4.76 20.41
CA ILE A 795 -10.04 4.20 19.77
C ILE A 795 -8.76 4.76 20.42
N LEU A 796 -8.70 6.08 20.62
CA LEU A 796 -7.55 6.73 21.25
C LEU A 796 -7.42 6.37 22.74
N TYR A 797 -8.52 6.28 23.49
CA TYR A 797 -8.51 5.87 24.90
C TYR A 797 -7.97 4.45 25.08
N TYR A 798 -8.52 3.48 24.35
CA TYR A 798 -8.06 2.09 24.43
C TYR A 798 -6.60 1.96 23.99
N SER A 799 -6.19 2.68 22.94
CA SER A 799 -4.78 2.73 22.50
C SER A 799 -3.84 3.28 23.59
N VAL A 800 -4.27 4.31 24.33
CA VAL A 800 -3.50 4.89 25.46
C VAL A 800 -3.39 3.91 26.63
N VAL A 801 -4.50 3.31 27.07
CA VAL A 801 -4.50 2.35 28.18
C VAL A 801 -3.61 1.15 27.86
N LEU A 802 -3.78 0.59 26.66
CA LEU A 802 -3.09 -0.63 26.27
C LEU A 802 -1.59 -0.40 26.03
N THR A 803 -1.21 0.76 25.46
CA THR A 803 0.22 1.16 25.34
C THR A 803 0.83 1.46 26.71
N GLY A 804 0.07 2.04 27.64
CA GLY A 804 0.52 2.33 29.00
C GLY A 804 0.93 1.09 29.79
N ILE A 805 0.11 0.03 29.74
CA ILE A 805 0.43 -1.25 30.40
C ILE A 805 1.74 -1.82 29.86
N THR A 806 1.94 -1.78 28.55
CA THR A 806 3.14 -2.35 27.93
C THR A 806 4.40 -1.57 28.26
N VAL A 807 4.33 -0.23 28.31
CA VAL A 807 5.46 0.58 28.80
C VAL A 807 5.80 0.21 30.25
N PHE A 808 4.79 0.03 31.10
CA PHE A 808 4.99 -0.38 32.49
C PHE A 808 5.64 -1.78 32.61
N VAL A 809 5.09 -2.77 31.92
CA VAL A 809 5.58 -4.15 31.93
C VAL A 809 7.01 -4.23 31.38
N SER A 810 7.29 -3.60 30.24
CA SER A 810 8.64 -3.59 29.66
C SER A 810 9.66 -2.83 30.53
N ALA A 811 9.25 -1.76 31.22
CA ALA A 811 10.10 -1.07 32.18
C ALA A 811 10.43 -1.97 33.37
N PHE A 812 9.42 -2.63 33.94
CA PHE A 812 9.59 -3.54 35.08
C PHE A 812 10.54 -4.69 34.73
N ILE A 813 10.30 -5.40 33.63
CA ILE A 813 11.15 -6.52 33.20
C ILE A 813 12.55 -6.04 32.83
N GLY A 814 12.67 -4.92 32.12
CA GLY A 814 13.97 -4.35 31.76
C GLY A 814 14.82 -4.00 32.98
N ILE A 815 14.21 -3.46 34.05
CA ILE A 815 14.90 -3.20 35.32
C ILE A 815 15.34 -4.50 35.98
N VAL A 816 14.46 -5.51 36.05
CA VAL A 816 14.79 -6.83 36.61
C VAL A 816 15.95 -7.48 35.86
N GLN A 817 15.98 -7.40 34.53
CA GLN A 817 17.08 -7.94 33.72
C GLN A 817 18.41 -7.20 33.94
N VAL A 818 18.39 -5.87 34.13
CA VAL A 818 19.60 -5.12 34.47
C VAL A 818 20.11 -5.53 35.86
N LEU A 819 19.22 -5.70 36.84
CA LEU A 819 19.61 -6.18 38.17
C LEU A 819 20.18 -7.60 38.11
N SER A 820 19.57 -8.50 37.33
CA SER A 820 20.08 -9.86 37.09
C SER A 820 21.45 -9.85 36.41
N LEU A 821 21.69 -8.96 35.44
CA LEU A 821 23.00 -8.78 34.82
C LEU A 821 24.06 -8.35 35.84
N ILE A 822 23.73 -7.42 36.75
CA ILE A 822 24.65 -6.98 37.80
C ILE A 822 24.94 -8.15 38.76
N GLN A 823 23.93 -8.95 39.10
CA GLN A 823 24.11 -10.12 39.94
C GLN A 823 25.05 -11.16 39.30
N ASN A 824 24.87 -11.42 38.00
CA ASN A 824 25.69 -12.37 37.24
C ASN A 824 27.15 -11.94 37.05
N VAL A 825 27.45 -10.64 37.11
CA VAL A 825 28.80 -10.10 36.88
C VAL A 825 29.53 -9.78 38.19
N ALA A 826 28.83 -9.21 39.17
CA ALA A 826 29.43 -8.67 40.39
C ALA A 826 29.26 -9.56 41.63
N GLU A 827 28.48 -10.65 41.54
CA GLU A 827 28.17 -11.59 42.64
C GLU A 827 27.95 -10.91 44.02
N PRO A 828 27.08 -9.88 44.12
CA PRO A 828 26.92 -9.10 45.35
C PRO A 828 26.11 -9.85 46.42
N GLU A 829 26.53 -9.76 47.69
CA GLU A 829 25.86 -10.39 48.83
C GLU A 829 24.90 -9.43 49.57
N GLY A 830 23.72 -9.93 49.99
CA GLY A 830 22.79 -9.20 50.85
C GLY A 830 21.31 -9.49 50.56
N SER A 831 20.44 -9.17 51.53
CA SER A 831 19.00 -9.48 51.46
C SER A 831 18.24 -8.88 50.27
N PHE A 832 18.74 -7.78 49.70
CA PHE A 832 18.24 -7.20 48.46
C PHE A 832 18.50 -8.12 47.25
N TRP A 833 19.72 -8.67 47.15
CA TRP A 833 20.14 -9.55 46.05
C TRP A 833 19.54 -10.95 46.18
N ASP A 834 19.31 -11.43 47.40
CA ASP A 834 18.51 -12.64 47.64
C ASP A 834 17.08 -12.47 47.09
N GLY A 835 16.51 -11.27 47.23
CA GLY A 835 15.22 -10.91 46.63
C GLY A 835 15.25 -10.87 45.10
N VAL A 836 16.31 -10.34 44.48
CA VAL A 836 16.50 -10.35 43.02
C VAL A 836 16.67 -11.78 42.50
N SER A 837 17.40 -12.63 43.23
CA SER A 837 17.55 -14.05 42.91
C SER A 837 16.20 -14.78 42.95
N ALA A 838 15.41 -14.55 44.01
CA ALA A 838 14.08 -15.15 44.14
C ALA A 838 13.11 -14.72 43.03
N ILE A 839 13.26 -13.50 42.52
CA ILE A 839 12.52 -12.99 41.35
C ILE A 839 12.93 -13.72 40.08
N GLY A 840 14.23 -13.99 39.89
CA GLY A 840 14.74 -14.79 38.76
C GLY A 840 14.29 -16.25 38.81
N ASP A 841 14.24 -16.85 40.00
CA ASP A 841 13.82 -18.25 40.18
C ASP A 841 12.31 -18.47 39.90
N ASN A 842 11.50 -17.41 40.02
CA ASN A 842 10.05 -17.43 39.81
C ASN A 842 9.62 -16.57 38.61
N PHE A 843 10.49 -16.43 37.61
CA PHE A 843 10.29 -15.53 36.47
C PHE A 843 9.09 -15.92 35.60
N ASP A 844 8.75 -17.20 35.56
CA ASP A 844 7.57 -17.76 34.90
C ASP A 844 6.25 -17.35 35.58
N ILE A 845 6.24 -17.27 36.92
CA ILE A 845 5.09 -16.77 37.70
C ILE A 845 4.86 -15.27 37.40
N ILE A 846 5.94 -14.52 37.22
CA ILE A 846 5.89 -13.10 36.85
C ILE A 846 5.30 -12.96 35.45
N GLY A 847 5.76 -13.74 34.48
CA GLY A 847 5.20 -13.73 33.11
C GLY A 847 3.72 -14.15 33.06
N GLY A 848 3.33 -15.20 33.78
CA GLY A 848 1.91 -15.58 33.94
C GLY A 848 1.06 -14.48 34.59
N SER A 849 1.61 -13.78 35.59
CA SER A 849 0.95 -12.64 36.24
C SER A 849 0.78 -11.45 35.28
N ILE A 850 1.76 -11.20 34.41
CA ILE A 850 1.70 -10.18 33.36
C ILE A 850 0.57 -10.47 32.37
N CYS A 851 0.43 -11.71 31.89
CA CYS A 851 -0.71 -12.11 31.05
C CYS A 851 -2.05 -11.84 31.77
N GLY A 852 -2.14 -12.15 33.06
CA GLY A 852 -3.31 -11.84 33.89
C GLY A 852 -3.60 -10.34 33.96
N VAL A 853 -2.58 -9.49 34.14
CA VAL A 853 -2.73 -8.02 34.16
C VAL A 853 -3.24 -7.50 32.82
N PHE A 854 -2.76 -8.01 31.68
CA PHE A 854 -3.26 -7.62 30.37
C PHE A 854 -4.76 -7.91 30.20
N VAL A 855 -5.21 -9.08 30.66
CA VAL A 855 -6.63 -9.45 30.64
C VAL A 855 -7.45 -8.55 31.57
N VAL A 856 -7.01 -8.37 32.81
CA VAL A 856 -7.73 -7.59 33.82
C VAL A 856 -7.85 -6.12 33.42
N VAL A 857 -6.76 -5.48 32.98
CA VAL A 857 -6.79 -4.07 32.59
C VAL A 857 -7.48 -3.90 31.23
N GLY A 858 -7.33 -4.84 30.30
CA GLY A 858 -8.05 -4.85 29.03
C GLY A 858 -9.56 -4.86 29.24
N VAL A 859 -10.07 -5.82 30.01
CA VAL A 859 -11.51 -5.91 30.35
C VAL A 859 -11.96 -4.75 31.23
N GLY A 860 -11.16 -4.36 32.23
CA GLY A 860 -11.43 -3.23 33.11
C GLY A 860 -11.57 -1.91 32.35
N SER A 861 -10.75 -1.69 31.32
CA SER A 861 -10.82 -0.48 30.49
C SER A 861 -12.16 -0.33 29.77
N ILE A 862 -12.77 -1.45 29.35
CA ILE A 862 -14.09 -1.47 28.69
C ILE A 862 -15.18 -1.05 29.69
N LEU A 863 -15.10 -1.53 30.93
CA LEU A 863 -16.06 -1.21 31.99
C LEU A 863 -15.92 0.25 32.46
N VAL A 864 -14.70 0.77 32.53
CA VAL A 864 -14.38 2.12 33.03
C VAL A 864 -14.57 3.21 31.96
N TYR A 865 -14.55 2.86 30.68
CA TYR A 865 -14.71 3.83 29.58
C TYR A 865 -15.98 4.69 29.69
N ARG A 866 -17.14 4.06 29.94
CA ARG A 866 -18.43 4.79 30.05
C ARG A 866 -18.48 5.76 31.25
N PRO A 867 -18.10 5.35 32.49
CA PRO A 867 -17.96 6.28 33.62
C PRO A 867 -16.95 7.40 33.38
N TRP A 868 -15.80 7.08 32.79
CA TRP A 868 -14.73 8.05 32.51
C TRP A 868 -15.20 9.12 31.53
N LYS A 869 -15.85 8.71 30.43
CA LYS A 869 -16.44 9.62 29.44
C LYS A 869 -17.43 10.58 30.09
N ARG A 870 -18.37 10.06 30.90
CA ARG A 870 -19.34 10.87 31.65
C ARG A 870 -18.70 11.84 32.65
N ARG A 871 -17.60 11.44 33.30
CA ARG A 871 -16.89 12.31 34.26
C ARG A 871 -16.16 13.44 33.57
N MET A 872 -15.54 13.19 32.41
CA MET A 872 -14.90 14.22 31.60
C MET A 872 -15.91 15.21 31.01
N GLU A 873 -17.14 14.75 30.72
CA GLU A 873 -18.26 15.61 30.31
C GLU A 873 -18.80 16.45 31.49
N ARG A 874 -18.80 15.92 32.73
CA ARG A 874 -19.34 16.60 33.93
C ARG A 874 -18.41 17.63 34.58
N SER A 875 -17.09 17.42 34.61
CA SER A 875 -16.16 18.41 35.20
C SER A 875 -16.19 19.76 34.47
N HIS A 876 -16.76 19.78 33.26
CA HIS A 876 -16.88 20.96 32.42
C HIS A 876 -18.09 21.84 32.74
N SER A 877 -19.20 21.26 33.24
CA SER A 877 -20.36 22.05 33.67
C SER A 877 -20.04 22.95 34.87
N GLU A 878 -19.09 22.53 35.71
CA GLU A 878 -18.59 23.31 36.85
C GLU A 878 -17.59 24.39 36.40
N GLU A 879 -16.67 24.11 35.48
CA GLU A 879 -15.70 25.11 34.96
C GLU A 879 -16.36 26.20 34.09
N GLN A 880 -17.35 25.87 33.24
CA GLN A 880 -18.11 26.87 32.47
C GLN A 880 -19.00 27.74 33.37
N GLY A 881 -19.55 27.18 34.46
CA GLY A 881 -20.29 27.95 35.46
C GLY A 881 -19.40 28.95 36.21
N LEU A 882 -18.14 28.61 36.48
CA LEU A 882 -17.16 29.51 37.08
C LEU A 882 -16.63 30.57 36.10
N ALA A 883 -16.43 30.22 34.82
CA ALA A 883 -15.96 31.17 33.81
C ALA A 883 -17.04 32.19 33.40
N ALA A 884 -18.30 31.77 33.27
CA ALA A 884 -19.42 32.68 33.01
C ALA A 884 -19.69 33.65 34.18
N ALA A 885 -19.41 33.24 35.42
CA ALA A 885 -19.47 34.11 36.59
C ALA A 885 -18.32 35.13 36.66
N ALA A 886 -17.18 34.86 35.99
CA ALA A 886 -16.05 35.77 35.91
C ALA A 886 -16.20 36.83 34.78
N ASP A 887 -16.90 36.48 33.70
CA ASP A 887 -17.09 37.36 32.53
C ASP A 887 -18.21 38.40 32.74
N GLN A 888 -19.17 38.13 33.62
CA GLN A 888 -20.22 39.10 34.02
C GLN A 888 -19.74 40.20 34.99
N GLY A 889 -18.46 40.18 35.40
CA GLY A 889 -17.91 41.11 36.38
C GLY A 889 -17.14 42.32 35.83
N ILE A 890 -17.05 42.51 34.50
CA ILE A 890 -16.07 43.45 33.91
C ILE A 890 -16.65 44.58 33.04
N ASP A 891 -17.93 44.57 32.65
CA ASP A 891 -18.53 45.67 31.87
C ASP A 891 -19.57 46.47 32.66
N ASP A 892 -19.10 47.31 33.60
CA ASP A 892 -19.88 48.43 34.16
C ASP A 892 -18.95 49.65 34.35
N ALA A 893 -18.80 50.46 33.30
CA ALA A 893 -18.31 51.84 33.41
C ALA A 893 -18.90 52.71 32.28
N GLU A 894 -20.03 53.37 32.59
CA GLU A 894 -20.60 54.48 31.80
C GLU A 894 -19.65 55.69 31.71
N PRO A 895 -19.91 56.61 30.75
CA PRO A 895 -20.17 57.97 31.19
C PRO A 895 -21.33 58.69 30.48
N LEU A 896 -22.26 59.18 31.32
CA LEU A 896 -22.94 60.50 31.32
C LEU A 896 -23.38 61.15 29.97
N ALA A 897 -24.69 61.22 29.77
CA ALA A 897 -25.38 62.40 29.21
C ALA A 897 -26.86 62.49 29.68
N SER A 898 -27.32 63.72 29.79
CA SER A 898 -28.40 64.31 30.61
C SER A 898 -29.86 64.06 30.15
N PRO A 899 -30.88 64.52 30.91
CA PRO A 899 -32.16 63.82 31.14
C PRO A 899 -33.35 64.31 30.30
N GLY A 900 -34.39 63.50 30.20
CA GLY A 900 -35.73 63.98 29.85
C GLY A 900 -36.78 62.89 29.59
N LEU A 901 -37.82 62.90 30.43
CA LEU A 901 -39.18 62.35 30.25
C LEU A 901 -39.39 60.85 30.57
N GLY A 902 -40.01 60.59 31.73
CA GLY A 902 -40.77 59.34 32.00
C GLY A 902 -42.26 59.51 31.64
N PRO A 903 -43.17 58.71 32.21
CA PRO A 903 -43.12 57.25 32.36
C PRO A 903 -44.44 56.61 31.87
N GLU A 904 -44.41 55.47 31.15
CA GLU A 904 -45.61 54.61 31.02
C GLU A 904 -45.23 53.11 30.99
N GLN A 905 -45.48 52.43 32.10
CA GLN A 905 -46.03 51.07 32.13
C GLN A 905 -47.57 51.19 32.21
N PRO A 906 -48.40 50.14 31.99
CA PRO A 906 -48.09 48.70 31.89
C PRO A 906 -48.83 47.98 30.73
N GLN A 907 -48.48 46.72 30.44
CA GLN A 907 -49.45 45.61 30.49
C GLN A 907 -48.84 44.27 30.08
N ARG A 908 -48.95 43.32 31.01
CA ARG A 908 -48.96 41.88 30.75
C ARG A 908 -50.19 41.53 29.91
N VAL A 909 -50.01 40.82 28.81
CA VAL A 909 -50.96 39.82 28.32
C VAL A 909 -50.17 38.62 27.80
N ALA A 910 -50.68 37.43 28.15
CA ALA A 910 -50.25 36.08 27.83
C ALA A 910 -49.61 35.87 26.45
N THR A 911 -48.52 35.10 26.39
CA THR A 911 -48.51 33.62 26.28
C THR A 911 -47.17 33.07 26.70
#